data_AF-A0A1F6G9W9-F1
#
_entry.id   AF-A0A1F6G9W9-F1
#
_cell.length_a   1.000
_cell.length_b   1.000
_cell.length_c   1.000
_cell.angle_alpha   90.00
_cell.angle_beta   90.00
_cell.angle_gamma   90.00
#
_symmetry.space_group_name_H-M   'P 1'
#
loop_
_entity.id
_entity.type
_entity.pdbx_description
1 polymer ?
#
loop_
_entity_poly.entity_id
_entity_poly.type
_entity_poly.pdbx_seq_one_letter_code
_entity_poly.pdbx_strand_id
1 'polypeptide(L)'
;MSGFKIALLITGLLLVHFFSVMLGFNEHSFVSLLDKKVVDFVQAARTPGGVDSPVVIAAIDTKSVDKYGRWPWPRARMAELLKQLREYYGAKVVGFDIVFSEPDPNDVTTAEVLKHYSQEVKTLNPNSKEHLKQVDRIYQKLADDLSNDSNFGKELAQTPGVVNGYFFFANLERLGHLTQAELSKSAKMIEGSAIKVIHGMNHLEFAPVYQVGAVESNIAQLSPKGSQAGYFNVFPDPEDGTVRRVHLVLQYGEQYYPSLDLQILRRYYDDAPIKMLVNESGIEAFLVGEQRIDTASDGSVMINYRGPAFTFPNYSVWDLINRKVDKDALRDKIVLLGATEVGVFDLRTSPVGVDFPGVEVHANLLDNLIYGDYFYLSDFTQVLTLAVVLVLGLFLGLVLPRLRALPGALLVLVLGGGFFYANYWSVENNQTWISFVYVLLTILLNWLGIMLFQYFGEEKDKRFIKGAFGQYLSPEIIEELVKNPKSLQLGGEQREITAFFSDVQGFSTISEALTPKELVELLNEYLTVMTDIIMRHGGTVDKFEGDAIIAFFGAPVVQADHALRCALASLEMQTRLGEMRAQWEKEARPELYMRIGINSDVAVVGNMGSAQRMDYTMMGDGVNLAARLEGVNKQYKCFTMISQNTKEAIGDACETRELDLIRVVGKSEPIRIYELIAPKGQLNEEIAKRNKYFAKALKLYRAQDWTEAAKYFSHCAKQGDPTGQVFLDRCKQFLKSPPPKNWDGVYQMTSK
;
A
#
# COMPACT_ATOMS: atom_id res chain seq x y z
N MET A 1 -14.46 -0.91 -12.22
CA MET A 1 -13.52 -2.06 -12.03
C MET A 1 -13.80 -2.62 -10.64
N SER A 2 -13.94 -3.93 -10.42
CA SER A 2 -14.21 -4.44 -9.05
C SER A 2 -12.92 -4.46 -8.23
N GLY A 3 -13.02 -4.38 -6.89
CA GLY A 3 -11.84 -4.52 -6.01
C GLY A 3 -11.04 -5.79 -6.28
N PHE A 4 -11.71 -6.89 -6.64
CA PHE A 4 -11.07 -8.12 -7.09
C PHE A 4 -10.20 -7.96 -8.36
N LYS A 5 -10.65 -7.17 -9.34
CA LYS A 5 -9.85 -6.90 -10.57
C LYS A 5 -8.60 -6.07 -10.26
N ILE A 6 -8.70 -5.13 -9.31
CA ILE A 6 -7.54 -4.35 -8.83
C ILE A 6 -6.54 -5.29 -8.18
N ALA A 7 -7.03 -6.19 -7.33
CA ALA A 7 -6.17 -7.15 -6.66
C ALA A 7 -5.43 -8.07 -7.63
N LEU A 8 -6.13 -8.57 -8.66
CA LEU A 8 -5.52 -9.37 -9.73
C LEU A 8 -4.43 -8.60 -10.48
N LEU A 9 -4.66 -7.32 -10.80
CA LEU A 9 -3.68 -6.49 -11.49
C LEU A 9 -2.42 -6.29 -10.62
N ILE A 10 -2.59 -5.89 -9.36
CA ILE A 10 -1.47 -5.64 -8.44
C ILE A 10 -0.68 -6.92 -8.19
N THR A 11 -1.37 -8.02 -7.87
CA THR A 11 -0.74 -9.32 -7.63
C THR A 11 -0.04 -9.84 -8.89
N GLY A 12 -0.66 -9.68 -10.07
CA GLY A 12 -0.05 -10.04 -11.34
C GLY A 12 1.24 -9.26 -11.63
N LEU A 13 1.25 -7.94 -11.38
CA LEU A 13 2.45 -7.12 -11.54
C LEU A 13 3.57 -7.54 -10.59
N LEU A 14 3.24 -7.84 -9.33
CA LEU A 14 4.22 -8.33 -8.35
C LEU A 14 4.80 -9.69 -8.76
N LEU A 15 3.96 -10.62 -9.23
CA LEU A 15 4.42 -11.92 -9.73
C LEU A 15 5.31 -11.77 -10.96
N VAL A 16 4.96 -10.91 -11.93
CA VAL A 16 5.79 -10.62 -13.10
C VAL A 16 7.15 -10.05 -12.68
N HIS A 17 7.16 -9.11 -11.74
CA HIS A 17 8.40 -8.56 -11.20
C HIS A 17 9.25 -9.65 -10.52
N PHE A 18 8.64 -10.47 -9.65
CA PHE A 18 9.32 -11.59 -9.00
C PHE A 18 9.93 -12.56 -10.00
N PHE A 19 9.18 -12.98 -11.01
CA PHE A 19 9.69 -13.84 -12.09
C PHE A 19 10.84 -13.17 -12.85
N SER A 20 10.79 -11.86 -13.09
CA SER A 20 11.90 -11.14 -13.74
C SER A 20 13.18 -11.14 -12.91
N VAL A 21 13.07 -11.05 -11.58
CA VAL A 21 14.22 -11.13 -10.66
C VAL A 21 14.76 -12.55 -10.61
N MET A 22 13.88 -13.55 -10.50
CA MET A 22 14.26 -14.97 -10.49
C MET A 22 14.97 -15.40 -11.78
N LEU A 23 14.60 -14.84 -12.94
CA LEU A 23 15.23 -15.12 -14.23
C LEU A 23 16.52 -14.30 -14.49
N GLY A 24 16.98 -13.52 -13.52
CA GLY A 24 18.23 -12.76 -13.63
C GLY A 24 18.13 -11.44 -14.41
N PHE A 25 16.93 -11.04 -14.87
CA PHE A 25 16.77 -9.79 -15.63
C PHE A 25 16.87 -8.53 -14.76
N ASN A 26 16.59 -8.64 -13.46
CA ASN A 26 16.54 -7.52 -12.51
C ASN A 26 17.12 -7.91 -11.12
N GLU A 27 18.24 -8.63 -11.08
CA GLU A 27 18.81 -9.15 -9.82
C GLU A 27 19.05 -8.05 -8.77
N HIS A 28 19.42 -6.84 -9.22
CA HIS A 28 19.68 -5.67 -8.37
C HIS A 28 18.46 -4.76 -8.16
N SER A 29 17.25 -5.31 -8.20
CA SER A 29 16.05 -4.54 -7.92
C SER A 29 16.03 -4.00 -6.48
N PHE A 30 15.43 -2.83 -6.29
CA PHE A 30 15.23 -2.26 -4.95
C PHE A 30 14.46 -3.22 -4.01
N VAL A 31 13.55 -4.03 -4.56
CA VAL A 31 12.79 -5.04 -3.80
C VAL A 31 13.72 -6.15 -3.27
N SER A 32 14.65 -6.64 -4.09
CA SER A 32 15.67 -7.62 -3.70
C SER A 32 16.56 -7.09 -2.58
N LEU A 33 17.02 -5.83 -2.70
CA LEU A 33 17.82 -5.17 -1.67
C LEU A 33 17.07 -5.07 -0.33
N LEU A 34 15.80 -4.66 -0.36
CA LEU A 34 14.99 -4.59 0.86
C LEU A 34 14.84 -5.97 1.52
N ASP A 35 14.69 -7.03 0.73
CA ASP A 35 14.54 -8.39 1.27
C ASP A 35 15.83 -8.87 1.95
N LYS A 36 16.99 -8.62 1.31
CA LYS A 36 18.31 -8.83 1.92
C LYS A 36 18.47 -8.03 3.23
N LYS A 37 17.95 -6.81 3.30
CA LYS A 37 17.99 -5.99 4.53
C LYS A 37 17.12 -6.53 5.66
N VAL A 38 15.99 -7.18 5.34
CA VAL A 38 15.17 -7.86 6.36
C VAL A 38 15.95 -9.02 6.97
N VAL A 39 16.68 -9.76 6.14
CA VAL A 39 17.56 -10.84 6.61
C VAL A 39 18.67 -10.29 7.49
N ASP A 40 19.31 -9.19 7.09
CA ASP A 40 20.34 -8.54 7.91
C ASP A 40 19.78 -8.20 9.30
N PHE A 41 18.58 -7.61 9.34
CA PHE A 41 17.91 -7.28 10.59
C PHE A 41 17.67 -8.51 11.46
N VAL A 42 17.20 -9.62 10.86
CA VAL A 42 16.96 -10.86 11.61
C VAL A 42 18.26 -11.45 12.13
N GLN A 43 19.34 -11.44 11.34
CA GLN A 43 20.66 -11.91 11.78
C GLN A 43 21.22 -11.02 12.91
N ALA A 44 21.16 -9.69 12.77
CA ALA A 44 21.62 -8.75 13.77
C ALA A 44 20.82 -8.78 15.08
N ALA A 45 19.54 -9.14 15.02
CA ALA A 45 18.68 -9.26 16.20
C ALA A 45 18.99 -10.51 17.06
N ARG A 46 19.78 -11.46 16.54
CA ARG A 46 20.21 -12.64 17.31
C ARG A 46 21.23 -12.22 18.36
N THR A 47 21.02 -12.64 19.61
CA THR A 47 21.85 -12.21 20.73
C THR A 47 23.18 -12.99 20.76
N PRO A 48 24.33 -12.33 20.95
CA PRO A 48 25.60 -13.02 21.12
C PRO A 48 25.62 -13.80 22.44
N GLY A 49 25.60 -15.12 22.35
CA GLY A 49 26.21 -16.00 23.33
C GLY A 49 27.44 -16.57 22.65
N GLY A 50 28.64 -16.35 23.22
CA GLY A 50 29.91 -16.79 22.60
C GLY A 50 29.81 -18.20 22.01
N VAL A 51 30.47 -18.40 20.87
CA VAL A 51 30.27 -19.63 20.09
C VAL A 51 31.15 -20.73 20.65
N ASP A 52 30.53 -21.85 21.03
CA ASP A 52 31.25 -23.11 21.24
C ASP A 52 31.65 -23.68 19.88
N SER A 53 32.72 -23.13 19.33
CA SER A 53 33.22 -23.43 17.98
C SER A 53 34.52 -24.25 18.03
N PRO A 54 34.70 -25.20 17.09
CA PRO A 54 36.00 -25.77 16.80
C PRO A 54 36.94 -24.78 16.10
N VAL A 55 36.48 -23.59 15.71
CA VAL A 55 37.29 -22.56 15.04
C VAL A 55 37.77 -21.51 16.02
N VAL A 56 39.06 -21.16 15.94
CA VAL A 56 39.70 -20.10 16.72
C VAL A 56 40.59 -19.24 15.82
N ILE A 57 40.75 -17.98 16.20
CA ILE A 57 41.53 -17.01 15.42
C ILE A 57 42.87 -16.76 16.11
N ALA A 58 43.97 -17.00 15.39
CA ALA A 58 45.29 -16.48 15.72
C ALA A 58 45.41 -15.09 15.06
N ALA A 59 45.34 -14.03 15.86
CA ALA A 59 45.21 -12.68 15.35
C ALA A 59 46.55 -11.95 15.23
N ILE A 60 46.77 -11.37 14.06
CA ILE A 60 47.72 -10.26 13.88
C ILE A 60 47.01 -9.00 14.36
N ASP A 61 47.04 -8.81 15.68
CA ASP A 61 46.39 -7.73 16.42
C ASP A 61 47.36 -6.60 16.80
N THR A 62 46.84 -5.51 17.35
CA THR A 62 47.64 -4.37 17.84
C THR A 62 48.74 -4.84 18.78
N LYS A 63 48.42 -5.75 19.71
CA LYS A 63 49.36 -6.27 20.69
C LYS A 63 50.54 -6.99 20.03
N SER A 64 50.30 -7.80 19.02
CA SER A 64 51.38 -8.47 18.29
C SER A 64 52.21 -7.48 17.49
N VAL A 65 51.58 -6.50 16.84
CA VAL A 65 52.28 -5.44 16.08
C VAL A 65 53.13 -4.57 17.01
N ASP A 66 52.64 -4.20 18.18
CA ASP A 66 53.39 -3.42 19.18
C ASP A 66 54.64 -4.16 19.69
N LYS A 67 54.59 -5.50 19.72
CA LYS A 67 55.68 -6.34 20.25
C LYS A 67 56.68 -6.78 19.19
N TYR A 68 56.22 -7.05 17.97
CA TYR A 68 57.07 -7.56 16.89
C TYR A 68 57.40 -6.52 15.81
N GLY A 69 56.80 -5.35 15.88
CA GLY A 69 56.91 -4.30 14.87
C GLY A 69 55.87 -4.45 13.76
N ARG A 70 56.03 -3.62 12.74
CA ARG A 70 55.07 -3.49 11.63
C ARG A 70 54.96 -4.81 10.84
N TRP A 71 53.74 -5.21 10.54
CA TRP A 71 53.43 -6.30 9.61
C TRP A 71 53.75 -5.90 8.15
N PRO A 72 54.23 -6.80 7.27
CA PRO A 72 54.49 -8.23 7.49
C PRO A 72 55.75 -8.52 8.31
N TRP A 73 55.67 -9.55 9.17
CA TRP A 73 56.81 -10.00 9.98
C TRP A 73 57.74 -10.96 9.19
N PRO A 74 58.99 -11.18 9.64
CA PRO A 74 59.88 -12.17 9.03
C PRO A 74 59.29 -13.58 9.06
N ARG A 75 59.53 -14.39 8.01
CA ARG A 75 58.97 -15.76 7.89
C ARG A 75 59.47 -16.70 8.99
N ALA A 76 60.61 -16.41 9.61
CA ALA A 76 61.06 -17.08 10.83
C ALA A 76 60.03 -17.00 11.98
N ARG A 77 59.28 -15.89 12.09
CA ARG A 77 58.20 -15.76 13.08
C ARG A 77 56.99 -16.61 12.73
N MET A 78 56.67 -16.74 11.45
CA MET A 78 55.58 -17.62 10.99
C MET A 78 55.93 -19.09 11.25
N ALA A 79 57.19 -19.47 11.02
CA ALA A 79 57.70 -20.79 11.40
C ALA A 79 57.61 -21.03 12.91
N GLU A 80 57.99 -20.04 13.74
CA GLU A 80 57.89 -20.14 15.20
C GLU A 80 56.44 -20.31 15.66
N LEU A 81 55.51 -19.52 15.13
CA LEU A 81 54.08 -19.65 15.40
C LEU A 81 53.57 -21.05 15.03
N LEU A 82 53.82 -21.48 13.80
CA LEU A 82 53.34 -22.76 13.29
C LEU A 82 53.87 -23.93 14.13
N LYS A 83 55.14 -23.86 14.53
CA LYS A 83 55.74 -24.82 15.45
C LYS A 83 55.03 -24.86 16.81
N GLN A 84 54.69 -23.71 17.40
CA GLN A 84 53.93 -23.71 18.67
C GLN A 84 52.52 -24.28 18.50
N LEU A 85 51.83 -23.93 17.40
CA LEU A 85 50.51 -24.47 17.09
C LEU A 85 50.53 -25.99 16.97
N ARG A 86 51.56 -26.55 16.31
CA ARG A 86 51.75 -28.01 16.19
C ARG A 86 52.16 -28.67 17.51
N GLU A 87 53.25 -28.21 18.12
CA GLU A 87 53.93 -28.94 19.20
C GLU A 87 53.36 -28.67 20.59
N TYR A 88 53.01 -27.41 20.88
CA TYR A 88 52.55 -27.02 22.20
C TYR A 88 51.03 -27.12 22.32
N TYR A 89 50.30 -26.51 21.38
CA TYR A 89 48.84 -26.43 21.42
C TYR A 89 48.15 -27.66 20.82
N GLY A 90 48.74 -28.30 19.81
CA GLY A 90 48.12 -29.44 19.14
C GLY A 90 46.92 -29.03 18.28
N ALA A 91 47.05 -27.94 17.52
CA ALA A 91 46.04 -27.54 16.55
C ALA A 91 45.84 -28.63 15.48
N LYS A 92 44.59 -28.92 15.12
CA LYS A 92 44.25 -29.95 14.14
C LYS A 92 44.49 -29.47 12.70
N VAL A 93 44.06 -28.24 12.42
CA VAL A 93 44.17 -27.61 11.10
C VAL A 93 44.60 -26.17 11.29
N VAL A 94 45.50 -25.68 10.44
CA VAL A 94 45.92 -24.27 10.43
C VAL A 94 45.67 -23.68 9.04
N GLY A 95 44.82 -22.67 8.98
CA GLY A 95 44.51 -21.93 7.75
C GLY A 95 45.18 -20.56 7.75
N PHE A 96 45.84 -20.21 6.64
CA PHE A 96 46.44 -18.89 6.47
C PHE A 96 45.55 -18.01 5.57
N ASP A 97 44.89 -17.01 6.15
CA ASP A 97 44.20 -15.93 5.40
C ASP A 97 45.20 -14.85 4.96
N ILE A 98 46.30 -15.31 4.35
CA ILE A 98 47.47 -14.53 3.99
C ILE A 98 48.12 -15.18 2.78
N VAL A 99 48.66 -14.37 1.87
CA VAL A 99 49.51 -14.83 0.77
C VAL A 99 50.95 -14.36 0.96
N PHE A 100 51.91 -15.24 0.70
CA PHE A 100 53.34 -14.97 0.72
C PHE A 100 53.91 -15.04 -0.70
N SER A 101 53.53 -14.06 -1.53
CA SER A 101 53.86 -14.01 -2.97
C SER A 101 55.28 -13.53 -3.28
N GLU A 102 55.91 -12.86 -2.32
CA GLU A 102 57.27 -12.32 -2.44
C GLU A 102 58.24 -12.98 -1.44
N PRO A 103 59.54 -13.09 -1.79
CA PRO A 103 60.57 -13.54 -0.86
C PRO A 103 60.65 -12.66 0.39
N ASP A 104 61.08 -13.22 1.52
CA ASP A 104 61.35 -12.44 2.73
C ASP A 104 62.40 -11.35 2.43
N PRO A 105 62.11 -10.06 2.69
CA PRO A 105 63.09 -8.98 2.49
C PRO A 105 64.41 -9.20 3.26
N ASN A 106 64.35 -9.88 4.41
CA ASN A 106 65.54 -10.22 5.19
C ASN A 106 66.38 -11.30 4.49
N ASP A 107 65.75 -12.23 3.76
CA ASP A 107 66.46 -13.24 2.97
C ASP A 107 67.20 -12.58 1.80
N VAL A 108 66.55 -11.62 1.13
CA VAL A 108 67.17 -10.83 0.06
C VAL A 108 68.40 -10.09 0.60
N THR A 109 68.24 -9.36 1.71
CA THR A 109 69.33 -8.62 2.36
C THR A 109 70.47 -9.56 2.78
N THR A 110 70.13 -10.71 3.37
CA THR A 110 71.12 -11.71 3.80
C THR A 110 71.88 -12.30 2.61
N ALA A 111 71.18 -12.62 1.53
CA ALA A 111 71.80 -13.13 0.30
C ALA A 111 72.76 -12.11 -0.32
N GLU A 112 72.42 -10.82 -0.33
CA GLU A 112 73.30 -9.76 -0.82
C GLU A 112 74.58 -9.63 0.02
N VAL A 113 74.45 -9.64 1.35
CA VAL A 113 75.60 -9.61 2.28
C VAL A 113 76.49 -10.83 2.09
N LEU A 114 75.90 -12.03 2.05
CA LEU A 114 76.65 -13.27 1.82
C LEU A 114 77.33 -13.27 0.45
N LYS A 115 76.68 -12.73 -0.58
CA LYS A 115 77.23 -12.63 -1.93
C LYS A 115 78.42 -11.66 -1.97
N HIS A 116 78.33 -10.53 -1.28
CA HIS A 116 79.41 -9.56 -1.16
C HIS A 116 80.67 -10.19 -0.54
N TYR A 117 80.53 -10.82 0.63
CA TYR A 117 81.66 -11.49 1.29
C TYR A 117 82.16 -12.73 0.53
N SER A 118 81.27 -13.49 -0.11
CA SER A 118 81.66 -14.61 -0.99
C SER A 118 82.53 -14.12 -2.15
N GLN A 119 82.15 -13.01 -2.79
CA GLN A 119 82.95 -12.38 -3.84
C GLN A 119 84.31 -11.91 -3.31
N GLU A 120 84.35 -11.30 -2.13
CA GLU A 120 85.61 -10.87 -1.49
C GLU A 120 86.55 -12.06 -1.26
N VAL A 121 86.04 -13.16 -0.67
CA VAL A 121 86.81 -14.39 -0.42
C VAL A 121 87.29 -15.05 -1.72
N LYS A 122 86.53 -14.95 -2.82
CA LYS A 122 86.96 -15.44 -4.14
C LYS A 122 88.16 -14.65 -4.68
N THR A 123 88.31 -13.36 -4.34
CA THR A 123 89.47 -12.57 -4.79
C THR A 123 90.76 -12.91 -4.06
N LEU A 124 90.69 -13.53 -2.87
CA LEU A 124 91.87 -13.95 -2.10
C LEU A 124 92.68 -15.06 -2.77
N ASN A 125 92.05 -15.92 -3.59
CA ASN A 125 92.77 -16.95 -4.36
C ASN A 125 92.05 -17.27 -5.70
N PRO A 126 92.26 -16.44 -6.74
CA PRO A 126 91.47 -16.49 -7.96
C PRO A 126 91.79 -17.66 -8.90
N ASN A 127 92.96 -18.29 -8.75
CA ASN A 127 93.43 -19.36 -9.65
C ASN A 127 93.10 -20.77 -9.16
N SER A 128 92.63 -20.92 -7.92
CA SER A 128 92.30 -22.22 -7.34
C SER A 128 90.84 -22.60 -7.64
N LYS A 129 90.62 -23.46 -8.64
CA LYS A 129 89.29 -24.00 -8.96
C LYS A 129 88.63 -24.70 -7.77
N GLU A 130 89.43 -25.33 -6.90
CA GLU A 130 88.94 -26.02 -5.71
C GLU A 130 88.51 -25.02 -4.62
N HIS A 131 89.28 -23.95 -4.40
CA HIS A 131 88.91 -22.85 -3.50
C HIS A 131 87.57 -22.23 -3.92
N LEU A 132 87.42 -21.88 -5.21
CA LEU A 132 86.19 -21.27 -5.72
C LEU A 132 84.97 -22.17 -5.49
N LYS A 133 85.10 -23.49 -5.73
CA LYS A 133 84.03 -24.46 -5.47
C LYS A 133 83.68 -24.58 -4.00
N GLN A 134 84.68 -24.56 -3.10
CA GLN A 134 84.44 -24.64 -1.65
C GLN A 134 83.75 -23.38 -1.13
N VAL A 135 84.16 -22.20 -1.61
CA VAL A 135 83.49 -20.93 -1.29
C VAL A 135 82.05 -20.93 -1.79
N ASP A 136 81.81 -21.38 -3.02
CA ASP A 136 80.44 -21.52 -3.56
C ASP A 136 79.60 -22.48 -2.72
N ARG A 137 80.17 -23.60 -2.30
CA ARG A 137 79.47 -24.57 -1.46
C ARG A 137 79.11 -24.01 -0.08
N ILE A 138 80.03 -23.28 0.56
CA ILE A 138 79.80 -22.64 1.86
C ILE A 138 78.75 -21.52 1.71
N TYR A 139 78.85 -20.71 0.65
CA TYR A 139 77.87 -19.68 0.33
C TYR A 139 76.46 -20.28 0.19
N GLN A 140 76.30 -21.32 -0.64
CA GLN A 140 74.99 -21.96 -0.83
C GLN A 140 74.44 -22.53 0.48
N LYS A 141 75.29 -23.22 1.26
CA LYS A 141 74.88 -23.77 2.54
C LYS A 141 74.43 -22.69 3.53
N LEU A 142 75.19 -21.59 3.66
CA LEU A 142 74.82 -20.48 4.54
C LEU A 142 73.56 -19.76 4.06
N ALA A 143 73.40 -19.58 2.74
CA ALA A 143 72.21 -18.97 2.16
C ALA A 143 70.96 -19.82 2.47
N ASP A 144 71.06 -21.14 2.35
CA ASP A 144 69.97 -22.06 2.68
C ASP A 144 69.67 -22.11 4.19
N ASP A 145 70.71 -22.14 5.04
CA ASP A 145 70.56 -22.23 6.51
C ASP A 145 69.97 -20.94 7.11
N LEU A 146 70.29 -19.77 6.51
CA LEU A 146 69.82 -18.46 6.97
C LEU A 146 68.53 -17.99 6.28
N SER A 147 67.99 -18.75 5.32
CA SER A 147 66.75 -18.38 4.63
C SER A 147 65.53 -18.62 5.53
N ASN A 148 64.86 -17.53 5.91
CA ASN A 148 63.59 -17.54 6.61
C ASN A 148 62.49 -18.23 5.80
N ASP A 149 62.44 -18.01 4.48
CA ASP A 149 61.46 -18.65 3.59
C ASP A 149 61.66 -20.18 3.56
N SER A 150 62.91 -20.64 3.46
CA SER A 150 63.23 -22.07 3.46
C SER A 150 62.91 -22.70 4.82
N ASN A 151 63.18 -22.00 5.92
CA ASN A 151 62.87 -22.47 7.27
C ASN A 151 61.35 -22.56 7.50
N PHE A 152 60.59 -21.57 7.03
CA PHE A 152 59.14 -21.63 7.10
C PHE A 152 58.56 -22.72 6.19
N GLY A 153 59.08 -22.88 4.98
CA GLY A 153 58.71 -23.97 4.07
C GLY A 153 58.93 -25.36 4.66
N LYS A 154 60.03 -25.57 5.38
CA LYS A 154 60.28 -26.82 6.12
C LYS A 154 59.25 -27.04 7.22
N GLU A 155 58.90 -26.00 7.98
CA GLU A 155 57.90 -26.09 9.04
C GLU A 155 56.48 -26.37 8.50
N LEU A 156 56.12 -25.77 7.36
CA LEU A 156 54.90 -26.08 6.61
C LEU A 156 54.85 -27.55 6.20
N ALA A 157 55.95 -28.08 5.68
CA ALA A 157 56.03 -29.49 5.28
C ALA A 157 55.95 -30.48 6.46
N GLN A 158 56.40 -30.07 7.65
CA GLN A 158 56.38 -30.89 8.87
C GLN A 158 55.07 -30.80 9.64
N THR A 159 54.22 -29.81 9.35
CA THR A 159 52.96 -29.61 10.06
C THR A 159 51.80 -30.19 9.25
N PRO A 160 51.30 -31.39 9.61
CA PRO A 160 50.11 -31.93 8.94
C PRO A 160 48.92 -30.99 9.18
N GLY A 161 48.02 -30.87 8.20
CA GLY A 161 46.82 -30.06 8.36
C GLY A 161 46.98 -28.56 8.07
N VAL A 162 48.09 -28.10 7.47
CA VAL A 162 48.19 -26.70 7.01
C VAL A 162 47.52 -26.49 5.65
N VAL A 163 46.78 -25.40 5.51
CA VAL A 163 46.23 -24.88 4.25
C VAL A 163 46.72 -23.45 4.04
N ASN A 164 47.44 -23.23 2.94
CA ASN A 164 47.92 -21.90 2.58
C ASN A 164 46.86 -21.12 1.79
N GLY A 165 46.72 -19.84 2.12
CA GLY A 165 45.90 -18.90 1.36
C GLY A 165 46.56 -18.43 0.08
N TYR A 166 45.74 -18.10 -0.90
CA TYR A 166 46.12 -17.33 -2.08
C TYR A 166 44.90 -16.52 -2.55
N PHE A 167 45.06 -15.68 -3.57
CA PHE A 167 43.91 -14.97 -4.12
C PHE A 167 43.98 -14.84 -5.65
N PHE A 168 42.82 -14.59 -6.23
CA PHE A 168 42.65 -14.32 -7.66
C PHE A 168 42.37 -12.84 -7.93
N PHE A 169 42.88 -12.36 -9.05
CA PHE A 169 42.49 -11.09 -9.64
C PHE A 169 41.32 -11.29 -10.61
N ALA A 170 40.21 -10.60 -10.34
CA ALA A 170 39.06 -10.58 -11.24
C ALA A 170 39.30 -9.71 -12.50
N ASN A 171 40.05 -8.61 -12.37
CA ASN A 171 40.33 -7.70 -13.48
C ASN A 171 41.81 -7.76 -13.92
N LEU A 172 42.03 -8.24 -15.14
CA LEU A 172 43.35 -8.39 -15.76
C LEU A 172 44.02 -7.05 -16.12
N GLU A 173 43.27 -5.96 -16.30
CA GLU A 173 43.84 -4.65 -16.65
C GLU A 173 44.83 -4.15 -15.58
N ARG A 174 44.58 -4.49 -14.31
CA ARG A 174 45.46 -4.13 -13.18
C ARG A 174 46.82 -4.83 -13.22
N LEU A 175 46.95 -5.88 -14.03
CA LEU A 175 48.14 -6.71 -14.13
C LEU A 175 48.94 -6.46 -15.42
N GLY A 176 48.68 -5.35 -16.13
CA GLY A 176 49.39 -5.02 -17.38
C GLY A 176 50.91 -4.85 -17.23
N HIS A 177 51.42 -4.78 -16.00
CA HIS A 177 52.86 -4.73 -15.69
C HIS A 177 53.50 -6.12 -15.57
N LEU A 178 52.72 -7.19 -15.45
CA LEU A 178 53.21 -8.57 -15.31
C LEU A 178 53.34 -9.26 -16.66
N THR A 179 54.36 -10.08 -16.81
CA THR A 179 54.58 -10.91 -17.99
C THR A 179 53.74 -12.20 -17.95
N GLN A 180 53.44 -12.77 -19.11
CA GLN A 180 52.72 -14.05 -19.20
C GLN A 180 53.46 -15.20 -18.48
N ALA A 181 54.80 -15.13 -18.42
CA ALA A 181 55.62 -16.11 -17.73
C ALA A 181 55.43 -16.04 -16.21
N GLU A 182 55.30 -14.84 -15.64
CA GLU A 182 55.03 -14.63 -14.21
C GLU A 182 53.63 -15.14 -13.84
N LEU A 183 52.61 -14.81 -14.64
CA LEU A 183 51.25 -15.30 -14.45
C LEU A 183 51.19 -16.84 -14.48
N SER A 184 51.88 -17.45 -15.44
CA SER A 184 51.94 -18.91 -15.57
C SER A 184 52.70 -19.58 -14.42
N LYS A 185 53.69 -18.89 -13.83
CA LYS A 185 54.44 -19.40 -12.68
C LYS A 185 53.55 -19.48 -11.44
N SER A 186 52.74 -18.44 -11.17
CA SER A 186 51.79 -18.44 -10.06
C SER A 186 50.71 -19.51 -10.23
N ALA A 187 50.17 -19.66 -11.44
CA ALA A 187 49.19 -20.71 -11.76
C ALA A 187 49.69 -22.13 -11.45
N LYS A 188 50.95 -22.42 -11.77
CA LYS A 188 51.56 -23.74 -11.47
C LYS A 188 51.63 -24.06 -9.98
N MET A 189 51.70 -23.05 -9.10
CA MET A 189 51.79 -23.28 -7.66
C MET A 189 50.46 -23.82 -7.09
N ILE A 190 49.33 -23.53 -7.73
CA ILE A 190 48.00 -23.94 -7.25
C ILE A 190 47.42 -25.15 -8.00
N GLU A 191 48.06 -25.62 -9.08
CA GLU A 191 47.55 -26.70 -9.94
C GLU A 191 47.15 -27.97 -9.16
N GLY A 192 47.90 -28.31 -8.12
CA GLY A 192 47.60 -29.45 -7.24
C GLY A 192 46.39 -29.30 -6.31
N SER A 193 45.77 -28.11 -6.26
CA SER A 193 44.61 -27.79 -5.43
C SER A 193 43.28 -27.85 -6.19
N ALA A 194 43.31 -28.04 -7.51
CA ALA A 194 42.09 -28.15 -8.32
C ALA A 194 41.24 -29.37 -7.91
N ILE A 195 39.92 -29.23 -7.98
CA ILE A 195 38.97 -30.29 -7.58
C ILE A 195 38.40 -31.03 -8.79
N LYS A 196 37.93 -32.27 -8.53
CA LYS A 196 37.29 -33.10 -9.55
C LYS A 196 35.79 -32.80 -9.63
N VAL A 197 35.33 -32.47 -10.84
CA VAL A 197 33.89 -32.32 -11.15
C VAL A 197 33.25 -33.69 -11.35
N ILE A 198 32.11 -33.93 -10.70
CA ILE A 198 31.25 -35.08 -10.96
C ILE A 198 29.98 -34.57 -11.61
N HIS A 199 29.82 -34.91 -12.89
CA HIS A 199 28.63 -34.56 -13.66
C HIS A 199 27.45 -35.42 -13.21
N GLY A 200 26.28 -34.81 -13.04
CA GLY A 200 25.01 -35.51 -12.92
C GLY A 200 24.63 -36.25 -14.22
N MET A 201 23.44 -36.85 -14.25
CA MET A 201 22.99 -37.73 -15.36
C MET A 201 22.93 -37.06 -16.75
N ASN A 202 23.03 -35.73 -16.84
CA ASN A 202 23.02 -34.98 -18.10
C ASN A 202 24.18 -33.95 -18.12
N HIS A 203 24.92 -33.89 -19.22
CA HIS A 203 26.04 -32.97 -19.41
C HIS A 203 25.53 -31.52 -19.53
N LEU A 204 26.07 -30.59 -18.74
CA LEU A 204 25.86 -29.16 -18.94
C LEU A 204 26.95 -28.54 -19.79
N GLU A 205 26.54 -27.62 -20.65
CA GLU A 205 27.41 -26.67 -21.36
C GLU A 205 27.61 -25.34 -20.57
N PHE A 206 26.83 -25.08 -19.51
CA PHE A 206 26.86 -23.79 -18.80
C PHE A 206 26.56 -23.94 -17.31
N ALA A 207 27.58 -23.80 -16.45
CA ALA A 207 27.41 -23.53 -15.02
C ALA A 207 27.81 -22.07 -14.77
N PRO A 208 26.99 -21.25 -14.10
CA PRO A 208 27.28 -19.84 -13.83
C PRO A 208 28.31 -19.72 -12.69
N VAL A 209 29.54 -20.20 -12.93
CA VAL A 209 30.63 -20.15 -11.95
C VAL A 209 31.41 -18.85 -12.14
N TYR A 210 31.79 -18.22 -11.02
CA TYR A 210 32.62 -17.03 -11.05
C TYR A 210 33.97 -17.32 -11.72
N GLN A 211 34.21 -16.66 -12.85
CA GLN A 211 35.46 -16.75 -13.59
C GLN A 211 36.44 -15.68 -13.13
N VAL A 212 37.70 -16.06 -13.02
CA VAL A 212 38.79 -15.18 -12.59
C VAL A 212 39.92 -15.16 -13.61
N GLY A 213 40.65 -14.03 -13.67
CA GLY A 213 41.61 -13.77 -14.73
C GLY A 213 43.03 -14.22 -14.44
N ALA A 214 43.50 -14.08 -13.20
CA ALA A 214 44.87 -14.38 -12.81
C ALA A 214 44.96 -14.72 -11.32
N VAL A 215 46.05 -15.38 -10.92
CA VAL A 215 46.29 -15.81 -9.54
C VAL A 215 47.56 -15.19 -8.98
N GLU A 216 47.49 -14.77 -7.72
CA GLU A 216 48.66 -14.48 -6.89
C GLU A 216 48.81 -15.58 -5.84
N SER A 217 49.82 -16.42 -6.02
CA SER A 217 50.10 -17.58 -5.19
C SER A 217 51.29 -17.34 -4.26
N ASN A 218 51.50 -18.27 -3.33
CA ASN A 218 52.73 -18.31 -2.54
C ASN A 218 53.95 -18.61 -3.42
N ILE A 219 55.14 -18.21 -2.95
CA ILE A 219 56.41 -18.63 -3.55
C ILE A 219 56.60 -20.15 -3.45
N ALA A 220 57.46 -20.69 -4.32
CA ALA A 220 57.67 -22.14 -4.44
C ALA A 220 58.19 -22.79 -3.13
N GLN A 221 59.04 -22.08 -2.37
CA GLN A 221 59.57 -22.54 -1.08
C GLN A 221 58.47 -22.80 -0.05
N LEU A 222 57.34 -22.08 -0.15
CA LEU A 222 56.20 -22.17 0.75
C LEU A 222 55.07 -23.04 0.20
N SER A 223 55.31 -23.74 -0.91
CA SER A 223 54.37 -24.67 -1.54
C SER A 223 54.98 -26.08 -1.60
N PRO A 224 55.28 -26.72 -0.45
CA PRO A 224 55.91 -28.03 -0.43
C PRO A 224 55.03 -29.10 -1.09
N LYS A 225 55.63 -30.15 -1.63
CA LYS A 225 54.90 -31.21 -2.34
C LYS A 225 53.80 -31.82 -1.45
N GLY A 226 52.55 -31.75 -1.90
CA GLY A 226 51.39 -32.23 -1.15
C GLY A 226 50.71 -31.18 -0.26
N SER A 227 51.21 -29.93 -0.23
CA SER A 227 50.49 -28.81 0.38
C SER A 227 49.15 -28.58 -0.33
N GLN A 228 48.10 -28.37 0.45
CA GLN A 228 46.83 -27.88 -0.07
C GLN A 228 46.80 -26.36 0.06
N ALA A 229 46.23 -25.69 -0.94
CA ALA A 229 46.01 -24.26 -0.90
C ALA A 229 44.56 -23.96 -1.29
N GLY A 230 43.99 -22.89 -0.74
CA GLY A 230 42.65 -22.42 -1.10
C GLY A 230 42.61 -20.90 -1.22
N TYR A 231 41.71 -20.38 -2.05
CA TYR A 231 41.61 -18.93 -2.22
C TYR A 231 40.77 -18.29 -1.11
N PHE A 232 41.08 -17.05 -0.73
CA PHE A 232 40.31 -16.29 0.28
C PHE A 232 39.57 -15.07 -0.29
N ASN A 233 39.42 -14.98 -1.62
CA ASN A 233 38.57 -13.97 -2.24
C ASN A 233 37.14 -13.99 -1.68
N VAL A 234 36.67 -12.81 -1.25
CA VAL A 234 35.28 -12.56 -0.87
C VAL A 234 34.68 -11.53 -1.83
N PHE A 235 33.57 -11.90 -2.47
CA PHE A 235 32.81 -11.04 -3.38
C PHE A 235 31.57 -10.53 -2.65
N PRO A 236 31.54 -9.26 -2.21
CA PRO A 236 30.37 -8.70 -1.54
C PRO A 236 29.19 -8.57 -2.50
N ASP A 237 27.98 -8.52 -1.95
CA ASP A 237 26.77 -8.25 -2.73
C ASP A 237 26.92 -6.88 -3.44
N PRO A 238 26.74 -6.80 -4.76
CA PRO A 238 27.03 -5.58 -5.53
C PRO A 238 26.09 -4.41 -5.23
N GLU A 239 24.92 -4.67 -4.64
CA GLU A 239 23.94 -3.63 -4.34
C GLU A 239 24.34 -2.75 -3.16
N ASP A 240 25.04 -3.31 -2.16
CA ASP A 240 25.36 -2.60 -0.92
C ASP A 240 26.72 -2.93 -0.29
N GLY A 241 27.53 -3.78 -0.91
CA GLY A 241 28.86 -4.13 -0.43
C GLY A 241 28.86 -5.08 0.78
N THR A 242 27.71 -5.62 1.19
CA THR A 242 27.62 -6.53 2.34
C THR A 242 28.04 -7.95 1.94
N VAL A 243 28.87 -8.57 2.75
CA VAL A 243 29.23 -9.99 2.62
C VAL A 243 28.12 -10.81 3.27
N ARG A 244 27.22 -11.38 2.47
CA ARG A 244 26.18 -12.32 2.94
C ARG A 244 26.46 -13.76 2.55
N ARG A 245 27.25 -13.94 1.49
CA ARG A 245 27.54 -15.24 0.88
C ARG A 245 29.00 -15.34 0.52
N VAL A 246 29.48 -16.57 0.39
CA VAL A 246 30.83 -16.89 -0.09
C VAL A 246 30.74 -18.00 -1.12
N HIS A 247 31.42 -17.82 -2.25
CA HIS A 247 31.60 -18.85 -3.27
C HIS A 247 32.61 -19.88 -2.76
N LEU A 248 32.24 -21.16 -2.79
CA LEU A 248 33.12 -22.25 -2.36
C LEU A 248 34.07 -22.73 -3.46
N VAL A 249 33.82 -22.33 -4.70
CA VAL A 249 34.67 -22.62 -5.86
C VAL A 249 34.77 -21.41 -6.79
N LEU A 250 35.92 -21.26 -7.45
CA LEU A 250 36.12 -20.33 -8.56
C LEU A 250 36.67 -21.08 -9.77
N GLN A 251 36.33 -20.60 -10.97
CA GLN A 251 36.82 -21.16 -12.22
C GLN A 251 38.01 -20.33 -12.74
N TYR A 252 39.15 -20.99 -12.92
CA TYR A 252 40.34 -20.42 -13.55
C TYR A 252 40.80 -21.33 -14.69
N GLY A 253 40.70 -20.82 -15.92
CA GLY A 253 40.86 -21.64 -17.13
C GLY A 253 39.79 -22.74 -17.19
N GLU A 254 40.21 -23.98 -17.41
CA GLU A 254 39.32 -25.15 -17.46
C GLU A 254 39.17 -25.87 -16.11
N GLN A 255 39.80 -25.34 -15.05
CA GLN A 255 39.87 -25.98 -13.74
C GLN A 255 39.07 -25.21 -12.69
N TYR A 256 38.64 -25.95 -11.67
CA TYR A 256 37.87 -25.44 -10.55
C TYR A 256 38.72 -25.48 -9.29
N TYR A 257 38.83 -24.35 -8.63
CA TYR A 257 39.67 -24.19 -7.45
C TYR A 257 38.80 -23.96 -6.22
N PRO A 258 39.04 -24.66 -5.11
CA PRO A 258 38.25 -24.54 -3.89
C PRO A 258 38.68 -23.33 -3.04
N SER A 259 37.74 -22.79 -2.26
CA SER A 259 38.03 -21.76 -1.26
C SER A 259 38.95 -22.27 -0.15
N LEU A 260 39.56 -21.34 0.57
CA LEU A 260 40.34 -21.61 1.78
C LEU A 260 39.51 -22.42 2.77
N ASP A 261 38.26 -22.05 2.99
CA ASP A 261 37.33 -22.73 3.90
C ASP A 261 37.08 -24.19 3.49
N LEU A 262 36.85 -24.44 2.19
CA LEU A 262 36.57 -25.78 1.70
C LEU A 262 37.80 -26.70 1.82
N GLN A 263 39.00 -26.15 1.63
CA GLN A 263 40.26 -26.87 1.82
C GLN A 263 40.60 -27.13 3.30
N ILE A 264 40.30 -26.17 4.18
CA ILE A 264 40.40 -26.35 5.62
C ILE A 264 39.44 -27.45 6.08
N LEU A 265 38.21 -27.44 5.58
CA LEU A 265 37.21 -28.47 5.87
C LEU A 265 37.68 -29.86 5.41
N ARG A 266 38.27 -29.96 4.21
CA ARG A 266 38.93 -31.17 3.74
C ARG A 266 40.01 -31.67 4.70
N ARG A 267 40.87 -30.78 5.20
CA ARG A 267 41.90 -31.15 6.19
C ARG A 267 41.31 -31.52 7.53
N TYR A 268 40.21 -30.88 7.93
CA TYR A 268 39.51 -31.18 9.15
C TYR A 268 38.87 -32.58 9.13
N TYR A 269 38.41 -33.03 7.96
CA TYR A 269 37.92 -34.39 7.71
C TYR A 269 39.01 -35.31 7.12
N ASP A 270 40.23 -35.23 7.65
CA ASP A 270 41.33 -36.17 7.38
C ASP A 270 41.67 -36.32 5.88
N ASP A 271 41.82 -35.19 5.18
CA ASP A 271 42.15 -35.10 3.75
C ASP A 271 41.08 -35.69 2.80
N ALA A 272 39.83 -35.75 3.24
CA ALA A 272 38.71 -36.26 2.44
C ALA A 272 38.60 -35.60 1.04
N PRO A 273 38.32 -36.36 -0.03
CA PRO A 273 38.22 -35.80 -1.36
C PRO A 273 37.02 -34.86 -1.49
N ILE A 274 37.25 -33.69 -2.08
CA ILE A 274 36.19 -32.75 -2.47
C ILE A 274 35.63 -33.18 -3.82
N LYS A 275 34.31 -33.34 -3.90
CA LYS A 275 33.58 -33.61 -5.14
C LYS A 275 32.55 -32.51 -5.36
N MET A 276 32.52 -31.94 -6.55
CA MET A 276 31.49 -30.99 -6.95
C MET A 276 30.38 -31.71 -7.72
N LEU A 277 29.15 -31.62 -7.23
CA LEU A 277 27.96 -32.13 -7.90
C LEU A 277 27.30 -31.01 -8.71
N VAL A 278 27.00 -31.29 -9.98
CA VAL A 278 26.38 -30.33 -10.89
C VAL A 278 25.12 -30.91 -11.53
N ASN A 279 24.10 -30.07 -11.70
CA ASN A 279 22.81 -30.38 -12.32
C ASN A 279 22.43 -29.30 -13.35
N GLU A 280 21.28 -29.43 -14.02
CA GLU A 280 20.83 -28.56 -15.13
C GLU A 280 20.77 -27.05 -14.78
N SER A 281 20.72 -26.72 -13.49
CA SER A 281 20.68 -25.34 -13.01
C SER A 281 22.05 -24.79 -12.58
N GLY A 282 23.08 -25.63 -12.41
CA GLY A 282 24.42 -25.23 -11.98
C GLY A 282 25.03 -26.16 -10.95
N ILE A 283 25.76 -25.60 -9.97
CA ILE A 283 26.32 -26.36 -8.85
C ILE A 283 25.19 -26.68 -7.86
N GLU A 284 25.00 -27.96 -7.57
CA GLU A 284 23.99 -28.43 -6.61
C GLU A 284 24.56 -28.50 -5.20
N ALA A 285 25.73 -29.12 -5.06
CA ALA A 285 26.35 -29.36 -3.77
C ALA A 285 27.84 -29.71 -3.89
N PHE A 286 28.56 -29.58 -2.77
CA PHE A 286 29.88 -30.16 -2.57
C PHE A 286 29.81 -31.35 -1.61
N LEU A 287 30.53 -32.42 -1.92
CA LEU A 287 30.75 -33.53 -0.99
C LEU A 287 32.19 -33.48 -0.47
N VAL A 288 32.35 -33.40 0.85
CA VAL A 288 33.64 -33.49 1.56
C VAL A 288 33.58 -34.67 2.51
N GLY A 289 34.08 -35.82 2.05
CA GLY A 289 33.91 -37.08 2.77
C GLY A 289 32.43 -37.50 2.78
N GLU A 290 31.85 -37.61 3.96
CA GLU A 290 30.41 -37.90 4.15
C GLU A 290 29.54 -36.64 4.24
N GLN A 291 30.16 -35.46 4.37
CA GLN A 291 29.42 -34.20 4.47
C GLN A 291 28.96 -33.72 3.11
N ARG A 292 27.66 -33.37 3.02
CA ARG A 292 27.04 -32.73 1.86
C ARG A 292 26.77 -31.26 2.19
N ILE A 293 27.27 -30.38 1.33
CA ILE A 293 27.12 -28.93 1.44
C ILE A 293 26.29 -28.48 0.25
N ASP A 294 25.01 -28.19 0.47
CA ASP A 294 24.12 -27.70 -0.59
C ASP A 294 24.41 -26.22 -0.89
N THR A 295 24.37 -25.85 -2.17
CA THR A 295 24.76 -24.51 -2.62
C THR A 295 23.72 -23.87 -3.53
N ALA A 296 23.81 -22.56 -3.71
CA ALA A 296 23.20 -21.92 -4.87
C ALA A 296 23.86 -22.42 -6.17
N SER A 297 23.22 -22.16 -7.32
CA SER A 297 23.68 -22.60 -8.65
C SER A 297 25.07 -22.10 -9.03
N ASP A 298 25.53 -21.00 -8.43
CA ASP A 298 26.87 -20.43 -8.61
C ASP A 298 27.92 -21.01 -7.64
N GLY A 299 27.54 -21.98 -6.80
CA GLY A 299 28.41 -22.62 -5.81
C GLY A 299 28.61 -21.79 -4.53
N SER A 300 27.79 -20.75 -4.32
CA SER A 300 27.83 -19.96 -3.08
C SER A 300 26.93 -20.53 -1.98
N VAL A 301 27.33 -20.24 -0.74
CA VAL A 301 26.52 -20.47 0.47
C VAL A 301 26.35 -19.17 1.23
N MET A 302 25.18 -18.97 1.85
CA MET A 302 24.96 -17.81 2.69
C MET A 302 25.39 -18.08 4.13
N ILE A 303 26.12 -17.11 4.68
CA ILE A 303 26.68 -17.21 6.01
C ILE A 303 25.59 -16.93 7.03
N ASN A 304 25.50 -17.79 8.03
CA ASN A 304 24.72 -17.58 9.24
C ASN A 304 25.64 -16.99 10.32
N TYR A 305 25.71 -15.65 10.34
CA TYR A 305 26.59 -14.93 11.25
C TYR A 305 26.21 -15.18 12.71
N ARG A 306 27.20 -15.59 13.51
CA ARG A 306 27.02 -15.93 14.92
C ARG A 306 26.82 -14.73 15.85
N GLY A 307 27.27 -13.56 15.42
CA GLY A 307 27.20 -12.34 16.21
C GLY A 307 28.06 -11.22 15.63
N PRO A 308 28.17 -10.07 16.33
CA PRO A 308 29.04 -8.96 15.93
C PRO A 308 30.51 -9.37 15.89
N ALA A 309 31.39 -8.48 15.41
CA ALA A 309 32.83 -8.74 15.37
C ALA A 309 33.39 -9.19 16.74
N PHE A 310 34.40 -10.07 16.70
CA PHE A 310 35.04 -10.69 17.86
C PHE A 310 34.13 -11.65 18.65
N THR A 311 33.20 -12.32 17.97
CA THR A 311 32.35 -13.37 18.53
C THR A 311 33.13 -14.68 18.70
N PHE A 312 34.06 -14.98 17.80
CA PHE A 312 34.91 -16.17 17.88
C PHE A 312 36.10 -15.96 18.83
N PRO A 313 36.58 -16.99 19.54
CA PRO A 313 37.77 -16.87 20.38
C PRO A 313 38.97 -16.39 19.58
N ASN A 314 39.55 -15.28 20.03
CA ASN A 314 40.60 -14.57 19.33
C ASN A 314 41.83 -14.44 20.25
N TYR A 315 42.98 -14.91 19.76
CA TYR A 315 44.24 -14.92 20.50
C TYR A 315 45.33 -14.22 19.71
N SER A 316 45.96 -13.22 20.34
CA SER A 316 47.14 -12.54 19.82
C SER A 316 48.23 -13.53 19.44
N VAL A 317 48.82 -13.41 18.24
CA VAL A 317 49.96 -14.24 17.82
C VAL A 317 51.12 -14.15 18.82
N TRP A 318 51.33 -12.98 19.43
CA TRP A 318 52.33 -12.83 20.48
C TRP A 318 52.04 -13.69 21.72
N ASP A 319 50.79 -13.76 22.18
CA ASP A 319 50.43 -14.62 23.32
C ASP A 319 50.59 -16.10 22.97
N LEU A 320 50.26 -16.48 21.73
CA LEU A 320 50.41 -17.85 21.23
C LEU A 320 51.88 -18.28 21.24
N ILE A 321 52.77 -17.50 20.63
CA ILE A 321 54.21 -17.79 20.57
C ILE A 321 54.82 -17.86 21.98
N ASN A 322 54.43 -16.94 22.87
CA ASN A 322 54.95 -16.86 24.24
C ASN A 322 54.22 -17.77 25.24
N ARG A 323 53.33 -18.67 24.78
CA ARG A 323 52.62 -19.65 25.61
C ARG A 323 51.81 -19.04 26.75
N LYS A 324 51.16 -17.91 26.48
CA LYS A 324 50.31 -17.19 27.44
C LYS A 324 48.84 -17.58 27.36
N VAL A 325 48.47 -18.33 26.33
CA VAL A 325 47.15 -18.93 26.17
C VAL A 325 47.17 -20.33 26.77
N ASP A 326 46.05 -20.75 27.35
CA ASP A 326 45.88 -22.12 27.81
C ASP A 326 46.14 -23.10 26.66
N LYS A 327 46.88 -24.17 26.95
CA LYS A 327 47.22 -25.20 25.97
C LYS A 327 45.95 -25.82 25.37
N ASP A 328 44.93 -26.08 26.20
CA ASP A 328 43.72 -26.77 25.76
C ASP A 328 42.79 -25.87 24.94
N ALA A 329 43.02 -24.55 24.89
CA ALA A 329 42.19 -23.62 24.13
C ALA A 329 42.27 -23.79 22.60
N LEU A 330 43.39 -24.33 22.09
CA LEU A 330 43.64 -24.54 20.65
C LEU A 330 43.76 -26.03 20.28
N ARG A 331 43.65 -26.93 21.24
CA ARG A 331 43.84 -28.36 21.04
C ARG A 331 42.73 -28.94 20.18
N ASP A 332 43.11 -29.71 19.16
CA ASP A 332 42.20 -30.36 18.20
C ASP A 332 41.28 -29.37 17.44
N LYS A 333 41.59 -28.06 17.49
CA LYS A 333 40.83 -26.98 16.85
C LYS A 333 41.37 -26.59 15.48
N ILE A 334 40.54 -25.90 14.71
CA ILE A 334 40.92 -25.19 13.48
C ILE A 334 41.42 -23.79 13.88
N VAL A 335 42.65 -23.46 13.52
CA VAL A 335 43.26 -22.16 13.81
C VAL A 335 43.37 -21.36 12.52
N LEU A 336 42.64 -20.24 12.44
CA LEU A 336 42.74 -19.29 11.33
C LEU A 336 43.73 -18.18 11.68
N LEU A 337 44.78 -18.01 10.88
CA LEU A 337 45.69 -16.88 10.99
C LEU A 337 45.22 -15.76 10.06
N GLY A 338 44.92 -14.59 10.62
CA GLY A 338 44.49 -13.43 9.84
C GLY A 338 44.71 -12.11 10.57
N ALA A 339 44.60 -11.00 9.83
CA ALA A 339 44.81 -9.66 10.35
C ALA A 339 43.55 -9.08 11.01
N THR A 340 43.70 -8.61 12.25
CA THR A 340 42.66 -7.90 13.00
C THR A 340 43.15 -6.55 13.52
N GLU A 341 44.07 -5.88 12.81
CA GLU A 341 44.73 -4.63 13.23
C GLU A 341 44.51 -3.45 12.26
N VAL A 342 44.20 -2.24 12.80
CA VAL A 342 43.60 -1.08 12.06
C VAL A 342 44.37 -0.71 10.80
N GLY A 343 45.71 -0.74 10.87
CA GLY A 343 46.59 -0.38 9.76
C GLY A 343 46.84 -1.45 8.70
N VAL A 344 46.28 -2.66 8.87
CA VAL A 344 46.50 -3.84 8.00
C VAL A 344 45.17 -4.50 7.58
N PHE A 345 44.05 -4.21 8.27
CA PHE A 345 42.78 -4.95 8.08
C PHE A 345 42.28 -5.02 6.64
N ASP A 346 41.68 -6.18 6.36
CA ASP A 346 40.59 -6.36 5.40
C ASP A 346 39.24 -6.24 6.13
N LEU A 347 38.74 -5.01 6.34
CA LEU A 347 37.42 -4.78 6.95
C LEU A 347 36.31 -4.99 5.94
N ARG A 348 35.27 -5.70 6.37
CA ARG A 348 34.11 -6.04 5.56
C ARG A 348 32.83 -5.52 6.20
N THR A 349 31.88 -5.12 5.36
CA THR A 349 30.50 -4.93 5.77
C THR A 349 29.84 -6.31 5.87
N SER A 350 29.20 -6.59 7.00
CA SER A 350 28.44 -7.81 7.27
C SER A 350 27.02 -7.47 7.74
N PRO A 351 26.09 -8.44 7.72
CA PRO A 351 24.75 -8.30 8.31
C PRO A 351 24.74 -7.80 9.77
N VAL A 352 25.82 -8.07 10.51
CA VAL A 352 25.95 -7.86 11.96
C VAL A 352 26.88 -6.70 12.33
N GLY A 353 27.45 -5.99 11.34
CA GLY A 353 28.32 -4.83 11.57
C GLY A 353 29.13 -4.41 10.33
N VAL A 354 29.53 -3.13 10.29
CA VAL A 354 30.26 -2.53 9.15
C VAL A 354 31.79 -2.64 9.22
N ASP A 355 32.34 -2.84 10.42
CA ASP A 355 33.78 -2.98 10.68
C ASP A 355 34.10 -4.44 11.06
N PHE A 356 33.74 -5.39 10.20
CA PHE A 356 33.88 -6.82 10.49
C PHE A 356 35.22 -7.38 9.97
N PRO A 357 36.03 -8.09 10.78
CA PRO A 357 37.30 -8.67 10.32
C PRO A 357 37.09 -9.73 9.23
N GLY A 358 37.82 -9.64 8.11
CA GLY A 358 37.76 -10.60 7.00
C GLY A 358 37.98 -12.06 7.44
N VAL A 359 38.98 -12.31 8.29
CA VAL A 359 39.25 -13.66 8.84
C VAL A 359 38.06 -14.24 9.62
N GLU A 360 37.23 -13.38 10.22
CA GLU A 360 36.05 -13.83 10.97
C GLU A 360 34.88 -14.20 10.05
N VAL A 361 34.87 -13.73 8.79
CA VAL A 361 33.96 -14.24 7.74
C VAL A 361 34.24 -15.72 7.50
N HIS A 362 35.51 -16.10 7.35
CA HIS A 362 35.95 -17.50 7.24
C HIS A 362 35.60 -18.31 8.50
N ALA A 363 35.75 -17.72 9.69
CA ALA A 363 35.38 -18.40 10.94
C ALA A 363 33.88 -18.74 11.01
N ASN A 364 33.00 -17.79 10.65
CA ASN A 364 31.56 -18.04 10.58
C ASN A 364 31.22 -19.10 9.55
N LEU A 365 31.82 -19.02 8.35
CA LEU A 365 31.55 -19.98 7.29
C LEU A 365 31.98 -21.40 7.68
N LEU A 366 33.20 -21.60 8.18
CA LEU A 366 33.69 -22.91 8.62
C LEU A 366 32.82 -23.50 9.72
N ASP A 367 32.44 -22.68 10.70
CA ASP A 367 31.53 -23.09 11.77
C ASP A 367 30.17 -23.55 11.19
N ASN A 368 29.59 -22.79 10.25
CA ASN A 368 28.34 -23.19 9.59
C ASN A 368 28.50 -24.47 8.76
N LEU A 369 29.61 -24.67 8.06
CA LEU A 369 29.86 -25.86 7.24
C LEU A 369 30.08 -27.12 8.10
N ILE A 370 30.63 -26.98 9.31
CA ILE A 370 30.84 -28.11 10.24
C ILE A 370 29.51 -28.53 10.88
N TYR A 371 28.70 -27.56 11.32
CA TYR A 371 27.41 -27.84 11.97
C TYR A 371 26.27 -28.05 10.98
N GLY A 372 26.44 -27.67 9.71
CA GLY A 372 25.42 -27.82 8.67
C GLY A 372 24.28 -26.79 8.76
N ASP A 373 24.51 -25.62 9.36
CA ASP A 373 23.49 -24.61 9.66
C ASP A 373 23.72 -23.26 8.97
N TYR A 374 24.29 -23.29 7.76
CA TYR A 374 24.32 -22.17 6.82
C TYR A 374 22.93 -21.91 6.22
N PHE A 375 22.72 -20.71 5.69
CA PHE A 375 21.46 -20.38 5.03
C PHE A 375 21.43 -20.96 3.60
N TYR A 376 20.33 -21.65 3.27
CA TYR A 376 20.11 -22.21 1.94
C TYR A 376 18.88 -21.57 1.27
N LEU A 377 19.10 -20.87 0.15
CA LEU A 377 18.05 -20.40 -0.74
C LEU A 377 17.65 -21.54 -1.68
N SER A 378 16.73 -22.38 -1.22
CA SER A 378 16.17 -23.44 -2.07
C SER A 378 15.27 -22.85 -3.15
N ASP A 379 15.27 -23.45 -4.35
CA ASP A 379 14.23 -23.22 -5.36
C ASP A 379 12.82 -23.42 -4.79
N PHE A 380 12.69 -24.31 -3.79
CA PHE A 380 11.45 -24.53 -3.07
C PHE A 380 10.93 -23.27 -2.36
N THR A 381 11.80 -22.48 -1.70
CA THR A 381 11.35 -21.27 -0.98
C THR A 381 10.95 -20.17 -1.96
N GLN A 382 11.55 -20.13 -3.16
CA GLN A 382 11.14 -19.23 -4.24
C GLN A 382 9.76 -19.60 -4.78
N VAL A 383 9.51 -20.88 -5.07
CA VAL A 383 8.20 -21.38 -5.50
C VAL A 383 7.14 -21.17 -4.42
N LEU A 384 7.49 -21.40 -3.15
CA LEU A 384 6.60 -21.14 -2.02
C LEU A 384 6.26 -19.65 -1.92
N THR A 385 7.23 -18.75 -2.12
CA THR A 385 6.99 -17.29 -2.17
C THR A 385 5.96 -16.93 -3.23
N LEU A 386 6.11 -17.46 -4.46
CA LEU A 386 5.15 -17.26 -5.55
C LEU A 386 3.74 -17.75 -5.17
N ALA A 387 3.64 -18.95 -4.61
CA ALA A 387 2.37 -19.52 -4.17
C ALA A 387 1.70 -18.67 -3.09
N VAL A 388 2.46 -18.20 -2.10
CA VAL A 388 1.96 -17.33 -1.03
C VAL A 388 1.48 -16.00 -1.59
N VAL A 389 2.26 -15.33 -2.45
CA VAL A 389 1.86 -14.06 -3.10
C VAL A 389 0.56 -14.23 -3.89
N LEU A 390 0.44 -15.30 -4.68
CA LEU A 390 -0.74 -15.58 -5.48
C LEU A 390 -1.98 -15.83 -4.61
N VAL A 391 -1.88 -16.77 -3.67
CA VAL A 391 -3.00 -17.15 -2.79
C VAL A 391 -3.44 -15.97 -1.93
N LEU A 392 -2.48 -15.23 -1.37
CA LEU A 392 -2.75 -14.08 -0.52
C LEU A 392 -3.38 -12.93 -1.32
N GLY A 393 -2.87 -12.63 -2.52
CA GLY A 393 -3.45 -11.62 -3.40
C GLY A 393 -4.91 -11.94 -3.79
N LEU A 394 -5.20 -13.20 -4.12
CA LEU A 394 -6.55 -13.67 -4.39
C LEU A 394 -7.46 -13.56 -3.16
N PHE A 395 -6.97 -14.00 -1.99
CA PHE A 395 -7.68 -13.90 -0.73
C PHE A 395 -8.03 -12.45 -0.39
N LEU A 396 -7.06 -11.53 -0.45
CA LEU A 396 -7.26 -10.11 -0.19
C LEU A 396 -8.22 -9.47 -1.19
N GLY A 397 -8.12 -9.83 -2.47
CA GLY A 397 -9.04 -9.37 -3.51
C GLY A 397 -10.49 -9.82 -3.31
N LEU A 398 -10.72 -10.92 -2.60
CA LEU A 398 -12.05 -11.39 -2.23
C LEU A 398 -12.54 -10.74 -0.92
N VAL A 399 -11.68 -10.67 0.10
CA VAL A 399 -12.09 -10.27 1.45
C VAL A 399 -12.15 -8.75 1.61
N LEU A 400 -11.12 -8.01 1.19
CA LEU A 400 -11.03 -6.56 1.43
C LEU A 400 -12.20 -5.76 0.83
N PRO A 401 -12.73 -6.06 -0.38
CA PRO A 401 -13.86 -5.33 -0.92
C PRO A 401 -15.14 -5.42 -0.08
N ARG A 402 -15.22 -6.38 0.84
CA ARG A 402 -16.36 -6.61 1.74
C ARG A 402 -16.18 -5.98 3.13
N LEU A 403 -15.00 -5.43 3.42
CA LEU A 403 -14.68 -4.85 4.72
C LEU A 403 -14.71 -3.32 4.65
N ARG A 404 -14.98 -2.70 5.80
CA ARG A 404 -14.78 -1.26 6.02
C ARG A 404 -13.30 -0.99 6.33
N ALA A 405 -12.90 0.29 6.30
CA ALA A 405 -11.51 0.72 6.47
C ALA A 405 -10.82 0.14 7.73
N LEU A 406 -11.44 0.26 8.91
CA LEU A 406 -10.85 -0.18 10.18
C LEU A 406 -10.65 -1.71 10.27
N PRO A 407 -11.68 -2.56 10.03
CA PRO A 407 -11.47 -4.01 9.95
C PRO A 407 -10.47 -4.43 8.86
N GLY A 408 -10.46 -3.75 7.71
CA GLY A 408 -9.49 -4.00 6.65
C GLY A 408 -8.05 -3.71 7.08
N ALA A 409 -7.82 -2.60 7.80
CA ALA A 409 -6.52 -2.26 8.36
C ALA A 409 -6.06 -3.26 9.43
N LEU A 410 -6.97 -3.68 10.32
CA LEU A 410 -6.65 -4.70 11.33
C LEU A 410 -6.26 -6.04 10.70
N LEU A 411 -7.01 -6.48 9.68
CA LEU A 411 -6.69 -7.71 8.94
C LEU A 411 -5.28 -7.65 8.34
N VAL A 412 -4.93 -6.53 7.70
CA VAL A 412 -3.61 -6.31 7.10
C VAL A 412 -2.49 -6.33 8.14
N LEU A 413 -2.70 -5.70 9.30
CA LEU A 413 -1.72 -5.72 10.40
C LEU A 413 -1.50 -7.13 10.95
N VAL A 414 -2.58 -7.89 11.16
CA VAL A 414 -2.50 -9.28 11.65
C VAL A 414 -1.79 -10.18 10.63
N LEU A 415 -2.11 -10.05 9.35
CA LEU A 415 -1.45 -10.83 8.29
C LEU A 415 0.03 -10.47 8.16
N GLY A 416 0.36 -9.17 8.16
CA GLY A 416 1.74 -8.69 8.05
C GLY A 416 2.59 -9.10 9.26
N GLY A 417 2.09 -8.87 10.47
CA GLY A 417 2.77 -9.26 11.71
C GLY A 417 2.89 -10.78 11.88
N GLY A 418 1.82 -11.52 11.56
CA GLY A 418 1.84 -12.98 11.59
C GLY A 418 2.83 -13.57 10.59
N PHE A 419 2.90 -13.01 9.38
CA PHE A 419 3.87 -13.44 8.37
C PHE A 419 5.31 -13.10 8.78
N PHE A 420 5.56 -11.90 9.33
CA PHE A 420 6.87 -11.53 9.87
C PHE A 420 7.34 -12.53 10.93
N TYR A 421 6.45 -12.86 11.89
CA TYR A 421 6.75 -13.82 12.94
C TYR A 421 7.02 -15.23 12.38
N ALA A 422 6.20 -15.70 11.43
CA ALA A 422 6.41 -16.99 10.78
C ALA A 422 7.74 -17.05 10.03
N ASN A 423 8.15 -15.95 9.39
CA ASN A 423 9.43 -15.85 8.71
C ASN A 423 10.61 -15.85 9.69
N TYR A 424 10.53 -15.07 10.78
CA TYR A 424 11.51 -15.08 11.87
C TYR A 424 11.69 -16.48 12.45
N TRP A 425 10.58 -17.16 12.76
CA TRP A 425 10.59 -18.54 13.26
C TRP A 425 11.22 -19.53 12.27
N SER A 426 10.92 -19.41 10.98
CA SER A 426 11.53 -20.24 9.93
C SER A 426 13.04 -20.04 9.83
N VAL A 427 13.50 -18.79 9.92
CA VAL A 427 14.91 -18.42 9.88
C VAL A 427 15.66 -18.98 11.10
N GLU A 428 15.03 -18.97 12.28
CA GLU A 428 15.59 -19.52 13.53
C GLU A 428 15.69 -21.05 13.54
N ASN A 429 14.68 -21.76 13.03
CA ASN A 429 14.59 -23.21 13.19
C ASN A 429 15.04 -24.01 11.95
N ASN A 430 14.90 -23.44 10.76
CA ASN A 430 15.11 -24.14 9.49
C ASN A 430 16.12 -23.45 8.56
N GLN A 431 16.77 -22.36 9.01
CA GLN A 431 17.76 -21.59 8.22
C GLN A 431 17.28 -21.25 6.79
N THR A 432 15.97 -21.00 6.66
CA THR A 432 15.31 -20.68 5.40
C THR A 432 14.41 -19.47 5.58
N TRP A 433 14.31 -18.64 4.53
CA TRP A 433 13.35 -17.54 4.50
C TRP A 433 12.51 -17.55 3.22
N ILE A 434 11.32 -17.02 3.35
CA ILE A 434 10.42 -16.66 2.24
C ILE A 434 10.56 -15.15 2.04
N SER A 435 10.45 -14.66 0.81
CA SER A 435 10.66 -13.23 0.57
C SER A 435 9.62 -12.37 1.29
N PHE A 436 10.04 -11.66 2.33
CA PHE A 436 9.16 -10.88 3.19
C PHE A 436 8.62 -9.67 2.47
N VAL A 437 9.45 -9.03 1.66
CA VAL A 437 9.08 -7.79 0.98
C VAL A 437 7.98 -8.02 -0.04
N TYR A 438 8.03 -9.10 -0.82
CA TYR A 438 6.96 -9.38 -1.79
C TYR A 438 5.62 -9.70 -1.13
N VAL A 439 5.63 -10.44 -0.02
CA VAL A 439 4.41 -10.73 0.73
C VAL A 439 3.85 -9.45 1.36
N LEU A 440 4.71 -8.62 1.95
CA LEU A 440 4.30 -7.34 2.52
C LEU A 440 3.75 -6.38 1.46
N LEU A 441 4.42 -6.25 0.31
CA LEU A 441 3.93 -5.45 -0.82
C LEU A 441 2.59 -5.97 -1.34
N THR A 442 2.42 -7.30 -1.39
CA THR A 442 1.13 -7.91 -1.74
C THR A 442 0.04 -7.45 -0.79
N ILE A 443 0.29 -7.49 0.53
CA ILE A 443 -0.68 -7.04 1.53
C ILE A 443 -0.95 -5.53 1.39
N LEU A 444 0.09 -4.71 1.43
CA LEU A 444 -0.01 -3.25 1.48
C LEU A 444 -0.59 -2.65 0.20
N LEU A 445 -0.11 -3.07 -0.98
CA LEU A 445 -0.57 -2.52 -2.25
C LEU A 445 -2.01 -2.95 -2.56
N ASN A 446 -2.38 -4.21 -2.26
CA ASN A 446 -3.77 -4.65 -2.41
C ASN A 446 -4.70 -3.86 -1.47
N TRP A 447 -4.31 -3.69 -0.21
CA TRP A 447 -5.08 -2.88 0.74
C TRP A 447 -5.23 -1.45 0.27
N LEU A 448 -4.13 -0.76 -0.05
CA LEU A 448 -4.14 0.62 -0.50
C LEU A 448 -4.94 0.79 -1.80
N GLY A 449 -4.73 -0.08 -2.79
CA GLY A 449 -5.40 0.00 -4.08
C GLY A 449 -6.91 -0.21 -3.98
N ILE A 450 -7.36 -1.19 -3.19
CA ILE A 450 -8.79 -1.45 -2.99
C ILE A 450 -9.42 -0.32 -2.16
N MET A 451 -8.76 0.13 -1.10
CA MET A 451 -9.24 1.23 -0.25
C MET A 451 -9.39 2.54 -1.04
N LEU A 452 -8.39 2.92 -1.83
CA LEU A 452 -8.46 4.12 -2.67
C LEU A 452 -9.61 4.00 -3.68
N PHE A 453 -9.78 2.84 -4.30
CA PHE A 453 -10.87 2.63 -5.25
C PHE A 453 -12.25 2.76 -4.60
N GLN A 454 -12.44 2.18 -3.40
CA GLN A 454 -13.69 2.32 -2.64
C GLN A 454 -13.93 3.78 -2.24
N TYR A 455 -12.92 4.46 -1.72
CA TYR A 455 -13.01 5.86 -1.29
C TYR A 455 -13.44 6.79 -2.43
N PHE A 456 -12.77 6.72 -3.59
CA PHE A 456 -13.11 7.54 -4.74
C PHE A 456 -14.43 7.13 -5.40
N GLY A 457 -14.85 5.87 -5.27
CA GLY A 457 -16.19 5.43 -5.67
C GLY A 457 -17.27 6.12 -4.84
N GLU A 458 -17.16 6.06 -3.51
CA GLU A 458 -18.12 6.66 -2.59
C GLU A 458 -18.21 8.20 -2.71
N GLU A 459 -17.07 8.89 -2.93
CA GLU A 459 -17.08 10.34 -3.12
C GLU A 459 -17.82 10.78 -4.39
N LYS A 460 -17.69 10.02 -5.49
CA LYS A 460 -18.34 10.34 -6.75
C LYS A 460 -19.86 10.31 -6.62
N ASP A 461 -20.40 9.26 -5.99
CA ASP A 461 -21.84 9.11 -5.80
C ASP A 461 -22.41 10.23 -4.91
N LYS A 462 -21.70 10.58 -3.82
CA LYS A 462 -22.07 11.69 -2.94
C LYS A 462 -22.09 13.03 -3.66
N ARG A 463 -21.07 13.32 -4.47
CA ARG A 463 -21.00 14.57 -5.25
C ARG A 463 -22.08 14.63 -6.32
N PHE A 464 -22.38 13.51 -6.98
CA PHE A 464 -23.45 13.42 -7.96
C PHE A 464 -24.81 13.77 -7.34
N ILE A 465 -25.18 13.17 -6.21
CA ILE A 465 -26.48 13.43 -5.55
C ILE A 465 -26.56 14.90 -5.11
N LYS A 466 -25.52 15.44 -4.47
CA LYS A 466 -25.50 16.84 -4.04
C LYS A 466 -25.59 17.82 -5.20
N GLY A 467 -24.88 17.55 -6.31
CA GLY A 467 -24.89 18.41 -7.49
C GLY A 467 -26.20 18.34 -8.28
N ALA A 468 -26.80 17.14 -8.42
CA ALA A 468 -28.00 16.94 -9.22
C ALA A 468 -29.28 17.43 -8.52
N PHE A 469 -29.37 17.29 -7.19
CA PHE A 469 -30.61 17.56 -6.46
C PHE A 469 -30.55 18.75 -5.50
N GLY A 470 -29.36 19.30 -5.24
CA GLY A 470 -29.16 20.35 -4.23
C GLY A 470 -29.91 21.66 -4.51
N GLN A 471 -30.37 21.88 -5.74
CA GLN A 471 -31.17 23.06 -6.12
C GLN A 471 -32.69 22.87 -5.90
N TYR A 472 -33.15 21.62 -5.68
CA TYR A 472 -34.57 21.27 -5.64
C TYR A 472 -35.03 20.78 -4.27
N LEU A 473 -34.10 20.33 -3.42
CA LEU A 473 -34.38 19.62 -2.16
C LEU A 473 -33.70 20.30 -0.98
N SER A 474 -34.32 20.18 0.19
CA SER A 474 -33.74 20.68 1.44
C SER A 474 -32.45 19.92 1.80
N PRO A 475 -31.53 20.54 2.58
CA PRO A 475 -30.33 19.87 3.05
C PRO A 475 -30.62 18.54 3.75
N GLU A 476 -31.70 18.47 4.53
CA GLU A 476 -32.10 17.24 5.24
C GLU A 476 -32.45 16.11 4.26
N ILE A 477 -33.20 16.42 3.19
CA ILE A 477 -33.58 15.45 2.16
C ILE A 477 -32.35 15.00 1.36
N ILE A 478 -31.42 15.92 1.04
CA ILE A 478 -30.16 15.59 0.36
C ILE A 478 -29.32 14.63 1.19
N GLU A 479 -29.22 14.83 2.51
CA GLU A 479 -28.51 13.92 3.39
C GLU A 479 -29.16 12.54 3.44
N GLU A 480 -30.49 12.48 3.44
CA GLU A 480 -31.23 11.22 3.42
C GLU A 480 -31.02 10.45 2.10
N LEU A 481 -30.99 11.14 0.96
CA LEU A 481 -30.68 10.55 -0.34
C LEU A 481 -29.23 10.04 -0.42
N VAL A 482 -28.27 10.76 0.20
CA VAL A 482 -26.88 10.29 0.31
C VAL A 482 -26.78 9.04 1.18
N LYS A 483 -27.57 8.93 2.25
CA LYS A 483 -27.61 7.73 3.10
C LYS A 483 -28.23 6.54 2.40
N ASN A 484 -29.27 6.77 1.58
CA ASN A 484 -29.99 5.73 0.86
C ASN A 484 -30.09 6.01 -0.66
N PRO A 485 -28.99 5.92 -1.44
CA PRO A 485 -29.01 6.23 -2.88
C PRO A 485 -30.00 5.40 -3.70
N LYS A 486 -30.43 4.24 -3.18
CA LYS A 486 -31.38 3.34 -3.84
C LYS A 486 -32.83 3.84 -3.83
N SER A 487 -33.17 4.84 -3.00
CA SER A 487 -34.51 5.46 -3.04
C SER A 487 -34.72 6.32 -4.28
N LEU A 488 -33.64 6.70 -4.97
CA LEU A 488 -33.67 7.39 -6.26
C LEU A 488 -33.85 6.39 -7.41
N GLN A 489 -35.09 6.24 -7.89
CA GLN A 489 -35.36 5.54 -9.14
C GLN A 489 -35.51 6.55 -10.29
N LEU A 490 -34.53 6.53 -11.20
CA LEU A 490 -34.41 7.50 -12.31
C LEU A 490 -35.51 7.38 -13.39
N GLY A 491 -36.37 6.35 -13.32
CA GLY A 491 -37.34 5.99 -14.36
C GLY A 491 -38.77 6.49 -14.14
N GLY A 492 -39.01 7.29 -13.10
CA GLY A 492 -40.36 7.68 -12.69
C GLY A 492 -41.08 6.56 -11.94
N GLU A 493 -41.69 6.89 -10.80
CA GLU A 493 -42.46 5.94 -10.00
C GLU A 493 -43.85 6.51 -9.69
N GLN A 494 -44.87 5.64 -9.66
CA GLN A 494 -46.18 6.02 -9.17
C GLN A 494 -46.13 6.18 -7.65
N ARG A 495 -46.50 7.35 -7.16
CA ARG A 495 -46.49 7.66 -5.74
C ARG A 495 -47.65 8.59 -5.39
N GLU A 496 -48.19 8.40 -4.20
CA GLU A 496 -49.13 9.35 -3.61
C GLU A 496 -48.36 10.60 -3.16
N ILE A 497 -48.75 11.76 -3.69
CA ILE A 497 -48.13 13.04 -3.38
C ILE A 497 -49.20 14.11 -3.17
N THR A 498 -48.80 15.24 -2.59
CA THR A 498 -49.61 16.46 -2.61
C THR A 498 -48.98 17.46 -3.56
N ALA A 499 -49.66 17.73 -4.67
CA ALA A 499 -49.29 18.74 -5.64
C ALA A 499 -49.70 20.14 -5.13
N PHE A 500 -48.78 21.10 -5.27
CA PHE A 500 -48.92 22.50 -4.89
C PHE A 500 -48.67 23.37 -6.11
N PHE A 501 -49.60 24.28 -6.39
CA PHE A 501 -49.47 25.31 -7.41
C PHE A 501 -49.81 26.65 -6.81
N SER A 502 -49.01 27.68 -7.10
CA SER A 502 -49.33 29.05 -6.74
C SER A 502 -49.12 30.03 -7.88
N ASP A 503 -49.85 31.15 -7.86
CA ASP A 503 -49.77 32.26 -8.81
C ASP A 503 -49.89 33.60 -8.07
N VAL A 504 -49.25 34.66 -8.58
CA VAL A 504 -49.38 36.01 -8.02
C VAL A 504 -50.55 36.74 -8.70
N GLN A 505 -51.57 37.06 -7.90
CA GLN A 505 -52.74 37.78 -8.36
C GLN A 505 -52.35 39.14 -8.98
N GLY A 506 -52.69 39.31 -10.26
CA GLY A 506 -52.53 40.59 -10.96
C GLY A 506 -51.08 40.89 -11.35
N PHE A 507 -50.21 39.88 -11.41
CA PHE A 507 -48.79 40.05 -11.69
C PHE A 507 -48.49 40.83 -12.97
N SER A 508 -49.23 40.60 -14.07
CA SER A 508 -49.02 41.35 -15.33
C SER A 508 -49.13 42.86 -15.12
N THR A 509 -50.16 43.32 -14.40
CA THR A 509 -50.34 44.75 -14.09
C THR A 509 -49.23 45.30 -13.19
N ILE A 510 -48.74 44.49 -12.25
CA ILE A 510 -47.62 44.87 -11.36
C ILE A 510 -46.31 44.97 -12.16
N SER A 511 -46.08 44.02 -13.08
CA SER A 511 -44.87 43.97 -13.92
C SER A 511 -44.79 45.13 -14.92
N GLU A 512 -45.93 45.63 -15.41
CA GLU A 512 -46.00 46.81 -16.28
C GLU A 512 -45.70 48.12 -15.53
N ALA A 513 -45.91 48.14 -14.21
CA ALA A 513 -45.74 49.33 -13.38
C ALA A 513 -44.32 49.49 -12.78
N LEU A 514 -43.48 48.46 -12.88
CA LEU A 514 -42.13 48.42 -12.29
C LEU A 514 -41.03 48.46 -13.36
N THR A 515 -39.85 48.97 -13.01
CA THR A 515 -38.67 48.75 -13.87
C THR A 515 -38.22 47.28 -13.82
N PRO A 516 -37.52 46.77 -14.86
CA PRO A 516 -37.05 45.38 -14.86
C PRO A 516 -36.20 45.00 -13.63
N LYS A 517 -35.43 45.95 -13.08
CA LYS A 517 -34.61 45.71 -11.88
C LYS A 517 -35.48 45.56 -10.63
N GLU A 518 -36.40 46.49 -10.42
CA GLU A 518 -37.34 46.45 -9.27
C GLU A 518 -38.23 45.21 -9.31
N LEU A 519 -38.66 44.81 -10.51
CA LEU A 519 -39.44 43.59 -10.71
C LEU A 519 -38.64 42.34 -10.32
N VAL A 520 -37.38 42.22 -10.76
CA VAL A 520 -36.51 41.09 -10.41
C VAL A 520 -36.21 41.08 -8.91
N GLU A 521 -35.97 42.23 -8.28
CA GLU A 521 -35.73 42.33 -6.84
C GLU A 521 -36.97 41.91 -6.03
N LEU A 522 -38.15 42.41 -6.39
CA LEU A 522 -39.42 42.04 -5.75
C LEU A 522 -39.74 40.54 -5.94
N LEU A 523 -39.57 40.03 -7.16
CA LEU A 523 -39.86 38.64 -7.47
C LEU A 523 -38.88 37.69 -6.77
N ASN A 524 -37.58 37.99 -6.77
CA ASN A 524 -36.60 37.16 -6.06
C ASN A 524 -36.83 37.16 -4.55
N GLU A 525 -37.15 38.31 -3.94
CA GLU A 525 -37.49 38.39 -2.52
C GLU A 525 -38.71 37.52 -2.18
N TYR A 526 -39.77 37.62 -2.98
CA TYR A 526 -40.97 36.81 -2.84
C TYR A 526 -40.68 35.31 -3.03
N LEU A 527 -40.10 34.93 -4.17
CA LEU A 527 -39.83 33.53 -4.50
C LEU A 527 -38.89 32.88 -3.47
N THR A 528 -37.90 33.61 -2.96
CA THR A 528 -36.98 33.11 -1.91
C THR A 528 -37.75 32.76 -0.64
N VAL A 529 -38.54 33.69 -0.09
CA VAL A 529 -39.27 33.46 1.16
C VAL A 529 -40.29 32.32 1.01
N MET A 530 -41.00 32.27 -0.11
CA MET A 530 -41.99 31.23 -0.39
C MET A 530 -41.34 29.85 -0.56
N THR A 531 -40.22 29.77 -1.27
CA THR A 531 -39.45 28.54 -1.47
C THR A 531 -38.87 28.03 -0.16
N ASP A 532 -38.31 28.91 0.66
CA ASP A 532 -37.75 28.55 1.97
C ASP A 532 -38.81 27.91 2.89
N ILE A 533 -40.05 28.40 2.85
CA ILE A 533 -41.16 27.82 3.62
C ILE A 533 -41.49 26.42 3.08
N ILE A 534 -41.63 26.26 1.76
CA ILE A 534 -41.89 24.94 1.15
C ILE A 534 -40.81 23.93 1.57
N MET A 535 -39.54 24.29 1.43
CA MET A 535 -38.41 23.41 1.75
C MET A 535 -38.35 23.08 3.24
N ARG A 536 -38.62 24.05 4.13
CA ARG A 536 -38.63 23.84 5.60
C ARG A 536 -39.72 22.86 6.05
N HIS A 537 -40.85 22.82 5.35
CA HIS A 537 -41.91 21.83 5.60
C HIS A 537 -41.64 20.48 4.92
N GLY A 538 -40.52 20.34 4.20
CA GLY A 538 -40.12 19.11 3.50
C GLY A 538 -40.69 18.99 2.09
N GLY A 539 -41.15 20.07 1.49
CA GLY A 539 -41.60 20.10 0.09
C GLY A 539 -40.43 20.13 -0.89
N THR A 540 -40.68 19.63 -2.09
CA THR A 540 -39.77 19.66 -3.23
C THR A 540 -40.26 20.71 -4.22
N VAL A 541 -39.43 21.67 -4.58
CA VAL A 541 -39.76 22.66 -5.62
C VAL A 541 -39.42 22.04 -6.98
N ASP A 542 -40.45 21.92 -7.83
CA ASP A 542 -40.32 21.37 -9.18
C ASP A 542 -39.72 22.43 -10.10
N LYS A 543 -40.42 23.57 -10.24
CA LYS A 543 -39.98 24.70 -11.07
C LYS A 543 -40.73 25.99 -10.74
N PHE A 544 -40.19 27.08 -11.29
CA PHE A 544 -40.86 28.38 -11.37
C PHE A 544 -41.43 28.56 -12.78
N GLU A 545 -42.67 29.04 -12.89
CA GLU A 545 -43.30 29.40 -14.15
C GLU A 545 -43.70 30.88 -14.11
N GLY A 546 -42.78 31.76 -14.48
CA GLY A 546 -42.96 33.19 -14.29
C GLY A 546 -42.96 33.56 -12.79
N ASP A 547 -44.09 34.03 -12.30
CA ASP A 547 -44.36 34.33 -10.88
C ASP A 547 -44.97 33.15 -10.10
N ALA A 548 -45.26 32.05 -10.79
CA ALA A 548 -45.84 30.85 -10.20
C ALA A 548 -44.78 29.93 -9.58
N ILE A 549 -45.17 29.26 -8.49
CA ILE A 549 -44.36 28.22 -7.84
C ILE A 549 -45.08 26.89 -7.99
N ILE A 550 -44.37 25.91 -8.56
CA ILE A 550 -44.84 24.53 -8.68
C ILE A 550 -44.00 23.68 -7.73
N ALA A 551 -44.66 23.00 -6.81
CA ALA A 551 -44.02 22.16 -5.82
C ALA A 551 -44.85 20.93 -5.50
N PHE A 552 -44.26 19.97 -4.80
CA PHE A 552 -44.98 18.81 -4.29
C PHE A 552 -44.39 18.28 -2.99
N PHE A 553 -45.21 17.54 -2.25
CA PHE A 553 -44.84 16.89 -0.99
C PHE A 553 -45.04 15.37 -1.12
N GLY A 554 -44.20 14.57 -0.45
CA GLY A 554 -44.24 13.10 -0.49
C GLY A 554 -43.22 12.44 -1.43
N ALA A 555 -42.39 13.20 -2.15
CA ALA A 555 -41.29 12.70 -2.96
C ALA A 555 -40.11 13.71 -2.97
N PRO A 556 -38.84 13.27 -3.16
CA PRO A 556 -38.36 11.91 -3.40
C PRO A 556 -38.31 11.02 -2.15
N VAL A 557 -38.37 11.61 -0.96
CA VAL A 557 -38.47 10.87 0.31
C VAL A 557 -39.94 10.67 0.67
N VAL A 558 -40.29 9.47 1.15
CA VAL A 558 -41.66 9.12 1.54
C VAL A 558 -42.04 9.89 2.81
N GLN A 559 -43.16 10.61 2.76
CA GLN A 559 -43.70 11.37 3.89
C GLN A 559 -45.15 10.96 4.09
N ALA A 560 -45.48 10.26 5.19
CA ALA A 560 -46.85 9.82 5.45
C ALA A 560 -47.83 10.98 5.69
N ASP A 561 -47.31 12.14 6.12
CA ASP A 561 -48.02 13.36 6.46
C ASP A 561 -47.89 14.45 5.36
N HIS A 562 -47.57 14.06 4.11
CA HIS A 562 -47.29 14.99 3.00
C HIS A 562 -48.39 16.04 2.78
N ALA A 563 -49.66 15.66 2.86
CA ALA A 563 -50.79 16.57 2.71
C ALA A 563 -50.86 17.62 3.83
N LEU A 564 -50.58 17.21 5.07
CA LEU A 564 -50.58 18.10 6.22
C LEU A 564 -49.42 19.10 6.15
N ARG A 565 -48.22 18.63 5.77
CA ARG A 565 -47.06 19.50 5.53
C ARG A 565 -47.35 20.57 4.49
N CYS A 566 -47.93 20.18 3.36
CA CYS A 566 -48.32 21.10 2.29
C CYS A 566 -49.34 22.14 2.78
N ALA A 567 -50.35 21.71 3.55
CA ALA A 567 -51.36 22.60 4.11
C ALA A 567 -50.75 23.61 5.10
N LEU A 568 -49.90 23.16 6.02
CA LEU A 568 -49.23 24.04 6.98
C LEU A 568 -48.26 25.01 6.31
N ALA A 569 -47.50 24.55 5.31
CA ALA A 569 -46.64 25.41 4.50
C ALA A 569 -47.46 26.52 3.82
N SER A 570 -48.59 26.16 3.21
CA SER A 570 -49.47 27.12 2.52
C SER A 570 -50.03 28.18 3.48
N LEU A 571 -50.43 27.79 4.70
CA LEU A 571 -50.91 28.71 5.73
C LEU A 571 -49.81 29.65 6.24
N GLU A 572 -48.60 29.13 6.42
CA GLU A 572 -47.43 29.93 6.79
C GLU A 572 -47.06 30.91 5.67
N MET A 573 -47.08 30.48 4.40
CA MET A 573 -46.84 31.36 3.25
C MET A 573 -47.83 32.52 3.20
N GLN A 574 -49.13 32.27 3.41
CA GLN A 574 -50.15 33.33 3.43
C GLN A 574 -49.93 34.31 4.58
N THR A 575 -49.56 33.81 5.76
CA THR A 575 -49.25 34.62 6.94
C THR A 575 -48.03 35.50 6.67
N ARG A 576 -46.93 34.88 6.20
CA ARG A 576 -45.67 35.56 5.92
C ARG A 576 -45.81 36.59 4.79
N LEU A 577 -46.57 36.28 3.75
CA LEU A 577 -46.86 37.23 2.68
C LEU A 577 -47.66 38.44 3.19
N GLY A 578 -48.54 38.25 4.19
CA GLY A 578 -49.21 39.35 4.87
C GLY A 578 -48.26 40.30 5.60
N GLU A 579 -47.26 39.75 6.29
CA GLU A 579 -46.20 40.54 6.93
C GLU A 579 -45.34 41.29 5.90
N MET A 580 -45.02 40.63 4.78
CA MET A 580 -44.25 41.22 3.68
C MET A 580 -45.01 42.38 3.03
N ARG A 581 -46.33 42.25 2.82
CA ARG A 581 -47.15 43.37 2.34
C ARG A 581 -47.08 44.58 3.28
N ALA A 582 -47.17 44.38 4.59
CA ALA A 582 -47.06 45.47 5.56
C ALA A 582 -45.67 46.14 5.57
N GLN A 583 -44.63 45.42 5.17
CA GLN A 583 -43.29 45.98 4.95
C GLN A 583 -43.22 46.76 3.63
N TRP A 584 -43.65 46.14 2.52
CA TRP A 584 -43.66 46.76 1.19
C TRP A 584 -44.50 48.03 1.13
N GLU A 585 -45.62 48.08 1.86
CA GLU A 585 -46.43 49.29 2.00
C GLU A 585 -45.62 50.47 2.57
N LYS A 586 -44.80 50.23 3.60
CA LYS A 586 -43.90 51.25 4.19
C LYS A 586 -42.79 51.68 3.23
N GLU A 587 -42.37 50.77 2.35
CA GLU A 587 -41.37 51.01 1.32
C GLU A 587 -41.96 51.60 0.02
N ALA A 588 -43.28 51.85 -0.01
CA ALA A 588 -44.03 52.27 -1.20
C ALA A 588 -43.88 51.33 -2.41
N ARG A 589 -43.70 50.03 -2.15
CA ARG A 589 -43.61 48.96 -3.15
C ARG A 589 -44.98 48.29 -3.38
N PRO A 590 -45.24 47.73 -4.58
CA PRO A 590 -46.50 47.03 -4.85
C PRO A 590 -46.73 45.83 -3.93
N GLU A 591 -47.98 45.63 -3.52
CA GLU A 591 -48.39 44.47 -2.74
C GLU A 591 -48.57 43.24 -3.63
N LEU A 592 -48.08 42.08 -3.16
CA LEU A 592 -48.36 40.79 -3.80
C LEU A 592 -49.38 39.98 -3.00
N TYR A 593 -50.31 39.37 -3.73
CA TYR A 593 -51.28 38.40 -3.21
C TYR A 593 -51.09 37.09 -3.97
N MET A 594 -51.08 35.97 -3.26
CA MET A 594 -50.84 34.66 -3.85
C MET A 594 -52.10 33.80 -3.76
N ARG A 595 -52.45 33.15 -4.86
CA ARG A 595 -53.45 32.08 -4.89
C ARG A 595 -52.73 30.74 -4.89
N ILE A 596 -53.29 29.78 -4.16
CA ILE A 596 -52.73 28.45 -3.99
C ILE A 596 -53.81 27.41 -4.32
N GLY A 597 -53.45 26.42 -5.13
CA GLY A 597 -54.23 25.22 -5.41
C GLY A 597 -53.51 23.97 -4.94
N ILE A 598 -54.20 23.13 -4.16
CA ILE A 598 -53.62 21.92 -3.56
C ILE A 598 -54.48 20.69 -3.83
N ASN A 599 -53.88 19.62 -4.33
CA ASN A 599 -54.53 18.32 -4.47
C ASN A 599 -53.60 17.17 -4.04
N SER A 600 -54.15 16.20 -3.32
CA SER A 600 -53.47 14.96 -2.93
C SER A 600 -54.01 13.82 -3.78
N ASP A 601 -53.12 13.14 -4.51
CA ASP A 601 -53.48 12.07 -5.43
C ASP A 601 -52.24 11.24 -5.81
N VAL A 602 -52.46 10.11 -6.47
CA VAL A 602 -51.38 9.34 -7.08
C VAL A 602 -50.90 10.04 -8.35
N ALA A 603 -49.60 10.31 -8.42
CA ALA A 603 -48.93 10.86 -9.59
C ALA A 603 -47.65 10.08 -9.91
N VAL A 604 -47.13 10.22 -11.13
CA VAL A 604 -45.80 9.73 -11.47
C VAL A 604 -44.80 10.84 -11.13
N VAL A 605 -43.81 10.53 -10.28
CA VAL A 605 -42.73 11.47 -9.94
C VAL A 605 -41.40 10.88 -10.40
N GLY A 606 -40.57 11.68 -11.06
CA GLY A 606 -39.26 11.24 -11.52
C GLY A 606 -38.56 12.25 -12.41
N ASN A 607 -37.41 11.84 -12.95
CA ASN A 607 -36.72 12.62 -13.97
C ASN A 607 -37.48 12.50 -15.30
N MET A 608 -38.02 13.61 -15.80
CA MET A 608 -38.74 13.66 -17.07
C MET A 608 -38.18 14.77 -17.95
N GLY A 609 -38.14 14.55 -19.27
CA GLY A 609 -37.57 15.51 -20.23
C GLY A 609 -36.94 14.84 -21.44
N SER A 610 -36.08 15.59 -22.12
CA SER A 610 -35.28 15.07 -23.24
C SER A 610 -33.95 14.50 -22.73
N ALA A 611 -33.27 13.68 -23.53
CA ALA A 611 -31.95 13.11 -23.16
C ALA A 611 -30.89 14.18 -22.77
N GLN A 612 -31.05 15.43 -23.20
CA GLN A 612 -30.14 16.54 -22.92
C GLN A 612 -30.60 17.44 -21.76
N ARG A 613 -31.88 17.36 -21.35
CA ARG A 613 -32.46 18.20 -20.30
C ARG A 613 -33.59 17.43 -19.60
N MET A 614 -33.33 17.04 -18.36
CA MET A 614 -34.22 16.29 -17.49
C MET A 614 -34.52 17.13 -16.25
N ASP A 615 -35.80 17.28 -15.90
CA ASP A 615 -36.25 17.92 -14.65
C ASP A 615 -36.85 16.83 -13.74
N TYR A 616 -36.61 16.91 -12.43
CA TYR A 616 -37.31 16.06 -11.47
C TYR A 616 -38.69 16.65 -11.18
N THR A 617 -39.74 16.05 -11.74
CA THR A 617 -41.09 16.65 -11.83
C THR A 617 -42.17 15.61 -11.57
N MET A 618 -43.41 16.09 -11.41
CA MET A 618 -44.62 15.27 -11.21
C MET A 618 -45.55 15.32 -12.43
N MET A 619 -46.19 14.20 -12.77
CA MET A 619 -47.22 14.14 -13.82
C MET A 619 -48.40 13.27 -13.39
N GLY A 620 -49.62 13.72 -13.66
CA GLY A 620 -50.84 12.96 -13.40
C GLY A 620 -52.10 13.81 -13.50
N ASP A 621 -53.27 13.16 -13.56
CA ASP A 621 -54.56 13.87 -13.54
C ASP A 621 -54.74 14.68 -12.25
N GLY A 622 -54.33 14.12 -11.11
CA GLY A 622 -54.36 14.82 -9.83
C GLY A 622 -53.48 16.07 -9.76
N VAL A 623 -52.36 16.10 -10.47
CA VAL A 623 -51.48 17.28 -10.59
C VAL A 623 -52.19 18.40 -11.35
N ASN A 624 -52.83 18.05 -12.47
CA ASN A 624 -53.62 19.00 -13.26
C ASN A 624 -54.80 19.58 -12.48
N LEU A 625 -55.38 18.81 -11.55
CA LEU A 625 -56.43 19.32 -10.66
C LEU A 625 -55.91 20.41 -9.72
N ALA A 626 -54.74 20.22 -9.08
CA ALA A 626 -54.15 21.25 -8.22
C ALA A 626 -53.93 22.58 -8.99
N ALA A 627 -53.36 22.50 -10.20
CA ALA A 627 -53.17 23.66 -11.07
C ALA A 627 -54.50 24.37 -11.41
N ARG A 628 -55.60 23.62 -11.61
CA ARG A 628 -56.92 24.22 -11.84
C ARG A 628 -57.50 24.86 -10.58
N LEU A 629 -57.30 24.27 -9.41
CA LEU A 629 -57.79 24.82 -8.15
C LEU A 629 -57.14 26.17 -7.82
N GLU A 630 -55.89 26.38 -8.21
CA GLU A 630 -55.22 27.68 -8.15
C GLU A 630 -56.08 28.73 -8.87
N GLY A 631 -56.33 28.57 -10.18
CA GLY A 631 -57.10 29.55 -10.97
C GLY A 631 -58.54 29.74 -10.48
N VAL A 632 -59.17 28.68 -9.96
CA VAL A 632 -60.54 28.72 -9.41
C VAL A 632 -60.66 29.64 -8.19
N ASN A 633 -59.57 29.87 -7.43
CA ASN A 633 -59.56 30.84 -6.33
C ASN A 633 -60.09 32.22 -6.77
N LYS A 634 -59.79 32.65 -8.01
CA LYS A 634 -60.26 33.94 -8.57
C LYS A 634 -61.78 34.05 -8.57
N GLN A 635 -62.48 32.97 -8.89
CA GLN A 635 -63.95 32.97 -9.01
C GLN A 635 -64.63 33.00 -7.64
N TYR A 636 -64.03 32.35 -6.64
CA TYR A 636 -64.54 32.31 -5.26
C TYR A 636 -63.96 33.40 -4.36
N LYS A 637 -63.01 34.20 -4.86
CA LYS A 637 -62.31 35.26 -4.12
C LYS A 637 -61.65 34.75 -2.84
N CYS A 638 -61.07 33.56 -2.90
CA CYS A 638 -60.26 32.97 -1.84
C CYS A 638 -58.78 32.95 -2.27
N PHE A 639 -57.89 32.56 -1.35
CA PHE A 639 -56.44 32.53 -1.61
C PHE A 639 -55.83 31.13 -1.52
N THR A 640 -56.44 30.19 -0.79
CA THR A 640 -55.89 28.83 -0.65
C THR A 640 -57.00 27.81 -0.77
N MET A 641 -57.05 27.13 -1.92
CA MET A 641 -58.07 26.13 -2.23
C MET A 641 -57.48 24.73 -2.22
N ILE A 642 -58.18 23.81 -1.57
CA ILE A 642 -57.81 22.40 -1.48
C ILE A 642 -58.92 21.51 -2.01
N SER A 643 -58.55 20.38 -2.60
CA SER A 643 -59.49 19.34 -3.01
C SER A 643 -60.08 18.57 -1.83
N GLN A 644 -61.13 17.79 -2.10
CA GLN A 644 -61.67 16.83 -1.13
C GLN A 644 -60.62 15.84 -0.62
N ASN A 645 -59.80 15.27 -1.52
CA ASN A 645 -58.75 14.32 -1.14
C ASN A 645 -57.77 14.93 -0.14
N THR A 646 -57.30 16.16 -0.40
CA THR A 646 -56.41 16.86 0.54
C THR A 646 -57.11 17.12 1.87
N LYS A 647 -58.38 17.55 1.86
CA LYS A 647 -59.16 17.77 3.08
C LYS A 647 -59.30 16.47 3.91
N GLU A 648 -59.48 15.33 3.25
CA GLU A 648 -59.57 14.04 3.92
C GLU A 648 -58.22 13.61 4.50
N ALA A 649 -57.13 13.78 3.75
CA ALA A 649 -55.77 13.45 4.18
C ALA A 649 -55.27 14.29 5.37
N ILE A 650 -55.63 15.58 5.46
CA ILE A 650 -55.25 16.42 6.61
C ILE A 650 -56.13 16.21 7.84
N GLY A 651 -57.29 15.56 7.69
CA GLY A 651 -58.25 15.33 8.77
C GLY A 651 -58.68 16.63 9.48
N ASP A 652 -58.72 16.60 10.81
CA ASP A 652 -59.10 17.75 11.65
C ASP A 652 -57.89 18.58 12.11
N ALA A 653 -56.73 18.45 11.45
CA ALA A 653 -55.51 19.19 11.80
C ALA A 653 -55.53 20.65 11.33
N CYS A 654 -56.38 20.97 10.35
CA CYS A 654 -56.57 22.33 9.83
C CYS A 654 -58.05 22.70 9.79
N GLU A 655 -58.33 23.97 10.03
CA GLU A 655 -59.64 24.59 9.92
C GLU A 655 -59.93 24.90 8.45
N THR A 656 -60.99 24.32 7.92
CA THR A 656 -61.38 24.45 6.51
C THR A 656 -62.83 24.90 6.38
N ARG A 657 -63.14 25.55 5.26
CA ARG A 657 -64.51 25.91 4.88
C ARG A 657 -64.86 25.23 3.58
N GLU A 658 -65.94 24.47 3.56
CA GLU A 658 -66.47 23.96 2.29
C GLU A 658 -66.97 25.14 1.43
N LEU A 659 -66.46 25.24 0.20
CA LEU A 659 -66.80 26.33 -0.71
C LEU A 659 -67.94 25.92 -1.63
N ASP A 660 -67.75 24.88 -2.43
CA ASP A 660 -68.74 24.44 -3.41
C ASP A 660 -68.50 23.00 -3.90
N LEU A 661 -69.44 22.50 -4.70
CA LEU A 661 -69.30 21.30 -5.51
C LEU A 661 -69.20 21.74 -6.98
N ILE A 662 -68.07 21.50 -7.64
CA ILE A 662 -67.78 22.07 -8.96
C ILE A 662 -67.41 21.00 -9.98
N ARG A 663 -67.71 21.28 -11.26
CA ARG A 663 -67.09 20.60 -12.41
C ARG A 663 -66.07 21.53 -13.03
N VAL A 664 -64.79 21.17 -12.91
CA VAL A 664 -63.70 21.89 -13.57
C VAL A 664 -63.62 21.52 -15.06
N VAL A 665 -63.15 22.45 -15.88
CA VAL A 665 -63.00 22.22 -17.32
C VAL A 665 -62.11 21.00 -17.57
N GLY A 666 -62.64 20.01 -18.29
CA GLY A 666 -61.94 18.76 -18.60
C GLY A 666 -62.13 17.60 -17.63
N LYS A 667 -63.00 17.72 -16.60
CA LYS A 667 -63.38 16.61 -15.72
C LYS A 667 -64.91 16.51 -15.60
N SER A 668 -65.47 15.33 -15.84
CA SER A 668 -66.92 15.07 -15.81
C SER A 668 -67.46 14.89 -14.39
N GLU A 669 -66.63 14.35 -13.50
CA GLU A 669 -66.96 14.10 -12.10
C GLU A 669 -66.93 15.41 -11.28
N PRO A 670 -67.97 15.66 -10.47
CA PRO A 670 -68.00 16.83 -9.59
C PRO A 670 -67.04 16.64 -8.43
N ILE A 671 -66.27 17.68 -8.11
CA ILE A 671 -65.29 17.69 -7.03
C ILE A 671 -65.72 18.70 -5.99
N ARG A 672 -65.69 18.30 -4.72
CA ARG A 672 -65.91 19.20 -3.60
C ARG A 672 -64.62 19.94 -3.29
N ILE A 673 -64.73 21.26 -3.17
CA ILE A 673 -63.60 22.15 -2.91
C ILE A 673 -63.75 22.82 -1.56
N TYR A 674 -62.61 23.05 -0.92
CA TYR A 674 -62.53 23.66 0.40
C TYR A 674 -61.54 24.81 0.37
N GLU A 675 -61.78 25.81 1.19
CA GLU A 675 -60.81 26.84 1.55
C GLU A 675 -60.05 26.38 2.79
N LEU A 676 -58.73 26.47 2.73
CA LEU A 676 -57.85 26.24 3.88
C LEU A 676 -57.62 27.58 4.60
N ILE A 677 -57.98 27.65 5.89
CA ILE A 677 -58.07 28.94 6.60
C ILE A 677 -57.01 29.08 7.68
N ALA A 678 -56.88 28.10 8.55
CA ALA A 678 -55.97 28.17 9.70
C ALA A 678 -55.58 26.77 10.19
N PRO A 679 -54.50 26.65 10.98
CA PRO A 679 -54.26 25.44 11.77
C PRO A 679 -55.39 25.24 12.79
N LYS A 680 -55.61 23.98 13.23
CA LYS A 680 -56.64 23.65 14.23
C LYS A 680 -56.58 24.58 15.44
N GLY A 681 -57.73 25.13 15.83
CA GLY A 681 -57.85 25.96 17.04
C GLY A 681 -57.26 27.38 16.91
N GLN A 682 -56.74 27.77 15.74
CA GLN A 682 -56.24 29.13 15.48
C GLN A 682 -57.23 29.97 14.65
N LEU A 683 -58.45 29.47 14.43
CA LEU A 683 -59.50 30.20 13.72
C LEU A 683 -60.07 31.32 14.60
N ASN A 684 -60.04 32.54 14.09
CA ASN A 684 -60.69 33.69 14.73
C ASN A 684 -62.20 33.41 14.95
N GLU A 685 -62.73 33.71 16.13
CA GLU A 685 -64.14 33.50 16.49
C GLU A 685 -65.13 34.15 15.51
N GLU A 686 -64.79 35.32 14.95
CA GLU A 686 -65.63 36.00 13.96
C GLU A 686 -65.70 35.21 12.65
N ILE A 687 -64.54 34.70 12.19
CA ILE A 687 -64.45 33.83 11.01
C ILE A 687 -65.18 32.51 11.27
N ALA A 688 -65.03 31.92 12.45
CA ALA A 688 -65.71 30.69 12.84
C ALA A 688 -67.24 30.85 12.82
N LYS A 689 -67.77 31.96 13.36
CA LYS A 689 -69.20 32.30 13.30
C LYS A 689 -69.63 32.43 11.84
N ARG A 690 -68.93 33.24 11.05
CA ARG A 690 -69.21 33.46 9.63
C ARG A 690 -69.22 32.16 8.82
N ASN A 691 -68.29 31.25 9.07
CA ASN A 691 -68.22 29.95 8.40
C ASN A 691 -69.45 29.08 8.71
N LYS A 692 -70.01 29.15 9.93
CA LYS A 692 -71.28 28.47 10.25
C LYS A 692 -72.46 29.04 9.48
N TYR A 693 -72.53 30.38 9.32
CA TYR A 693 -73.55 31.03 8.49
C TYR A 693 -73.39 30.63 7.02
N PHE A 694 -72.16 30.62 6.51
CA PHE A 694 -71.84 30.21 5.14
C PHE A 694 -72.23 28.74 4.87
N ALA A 695 -71.88 27.81 5.77
CA ALA A 695 -72.24 26.40 5.65
C ALA A 695 -73.76 26.19 5.65
N LYS A 696 -74.51 26.95 6.45
CA LYS A 696 -75.98 26.93 6.42
C LYS A 696 -76.53 27.49 5.10
N ALA A 697 -75.95 28.58 4.60
CA ALA A 697 -76.31 29.17 3.31
C ALA A 697 -76.07 28.18 2.16
N LEU A 698 -74.93 27.48 2.16
CA LEU A 698 -74.58 26.51 1.13
C LEU A 698 -75.53 25.31 1.10
N LYS A 699 -75.98 24.83 2.27
CA LYS A 699 -77.02 23.79 2.37
C LYS A 699 -78.34 24.23 1.75
N LEU A 700 -78.80 25.45 2.06
CA LEU A 700 -80.03 26.02 1.50
C LEU A 700 -79.91 26.26 -0.01
N TYR A 701 -78.75 26.75 -0.46
CA TYR A 701 -78.45 26.96 -1.88
C TYR A 701 -78.54 25.67 -2.70
N ARG A 702 -78.00 24.56 -2.17
CA ARG A 702 -78.11 23.24 -2.83
C ARG A 702 -79.52 22.64 -2.75
N ALA A 703 -80.28 22.99 -1.70
CA ALA A 703 -81.70 22.65 -1.58
C ALA A 703 -82.61 23.52 -2.49
N GLN A 704 -82.03 24.41 -3.31
CA GLN A 704 -82.73 25.33 -4.21
C GLN A 704 -83.58 26.41 -3.50
N ASP A 705 -83.40 26.60 -2.19
CA ASP A 705 -83.99 27.72 -1.45
C ASP A 705 -83.08 28.96 -1.55
N TRP A 706 -83.01 29.53 -2.75
CA TRP A 706 -82.13 30.65 -3.05
C TRP A 706 -82.55 31.94 -2.33
N THR A 707 -83.82 32.07 -1.95
CA THR A 707 -84.33 33.22 -1.20
C THR A 707 -83.77 33.23 0.22
N GLU A 708 -83.86 32.11 0.93
CA GLU A 708 -83.25 32.01 2.27
C GLU A 708 -81.72 31.97 2.19
N ALA A 709 -81.14 31.23 1.24
CA ALA A 709 -79.68 31.20 1.05
C ALA A 709 -79.09 32.61 0.83
N ALA A 710 -79.75 33.46 0.03
CA ALA A 710 -79.33 34.83 -0.19
C ALA A 710 -79.29 35.68 1.09
N LYS A 711 -80.19 35.45 2.06
CA LYS A 711 -80.15 36.16 3.36
C LYS A 711 -78.89 35.81 4.14
N TYR A 712 -78.55 34.52 4.23
CA TYR A 712 -77.34 34.06 4.93
C TYR A 712 -76.05 34.47 4.20
N PHE A 713 -76.02 34.41 2.86
CA PHE A 713 -74.86 34.91 2.09
C PHE A 713 -74.71 36.43 2.18
N SER A 714 -75.81 37.18 2.22
CA SER A 714 -75.76 38.64 2.46
C SER A 714 -75.21 38.96 3.85
N HIS A 715 -75.52 38.16 4.86
CA HIS A 715 -74.92 38.30 6.19
C HIS A 715 -73.40 38.10 6.14
N CYS A 716 -72.94 37.04 5.46
CA CYS A 716 -71.50 36.79 5.28
C CYS A 716 -70.81 37.94 4.51
N ALA A 717 -71.40 38.38 3.41
CA ALA A 717 -70.87 39.47 2.58
C ALA A 717 -70.75 40.80 3.35
N LYS A 718 -71.75 41.15 4.17
CA LYS A 718 -71.72 42.35 5.03
C LYS A 718 -70.63 42.28 6.11
N GLN A 719 -70.22 41.08 6.51
CA GLN A 719 -69.09 40.85 7.43
C GLN A 719 -67.75 40.69 6.69
N GLY A 720 -67.66 41.24 5.48
CA GLY A 720 -66.41 41.32 4.72
C GLY A 720 -65.94 40.00 4.13
N ASP A 721 -66.82 39.00 3.91
CA ASP A 721 -66.48 37.77 3.20
C ASP A 721 -66.75 37.88 1.70
N PRO A 722 -65.70 37.98 0.86
CA PRO A 722 -65.85 38.14 -0.58
C PRO A 722 -66.52 36.92 -1.24
N THR A 723 -66.32 35.72 -0.70
CA THR A 723 -66.95 34.49 -1.19
C THR A 723 -68.46 34.51 -0.96
N GLY A 724 -68.90 35.02 0.21
CA GLY A 724 -70.31 35.23 0.49
C GLY A 724 -70.99 36.13 -0.55
N GLN A 725 -70.29 37.15 -1.04
CA GLN A 725 -70.80 38.03 -2.10
C GLN A 725 -70.96 37.29 -3.44
N VAL A 726 -70.02 36.41 -3.80
CA VAL A 726 -70.10 35.59 -5.02
C VAL A 726 -71.37 34.74 -5.02
N PHE A 727 -71.65 34.06 -3.91
CA PHE A 727 -72.84 33.23 -3.79
C PHE A 727 -74.14 34.04 -3.68
N LEU A 728 -74.11 35.22 -3.04
CA LEU A 728 -75.25 36.13 -3.02
C LEU A 728 -75.66 36.53 -4.44
N ASP A 729 -74.68 36.90 -5.28
CA ASP A 729 -74.95 37.31 -6.65
C ASP A 729 -75.39 36.12 -7.51
N ARG A 730 -74.83 34.93 -7.27
CA ARG A 730 -75.29 33.69 -7.91
C ARG A 730 -76.74 33.32 -7.52
N CYS A 731 -77.12 33.49 -6.24
CA CYS A 731 -78.51 33.28 -5.80
C CYS A 731 -79.47 34.26 -6.50
N LYS A 732 -79.09 35.55 -6.62
CA LYS A 732 -79.89 36.54 -7.38
C LYS A 732 -80.01 36.15 -8.86
N GLN A 733 -78.96 35.59 -9.45
CA GLN A 733 -78.99 35.11 -10.82
C GLN A 733 -79.93 33.91 -10.98
N PHE A 734 -79.86 32.92 -10.09
CA PHE A 734 -80.72 31.73 -10.12
C PHE A 734 -82.19 32.04 -9.83
N LEU A 735 -82.47 33.08 -9.03
CA LEU A 735 -83.85 33.58 -8.85
C LEU A 735 -84.41 34.20 -10.15
N LYS A 736 -83.57 34.76 -11.03
CA LYS A 736 -83.98 35.31 -12.33
C LYS A 736 -84.01 34.25 -13.43
N SER A 737 -83.06 33.32 -13.42
CA SER A 737 -82.88 32.28 -14.41
C SER A 737 -82.51 30.96 -13.69
N PRO A 738 -83.49 30.19 -13.21
CA PRO A 738 -83.22 28.99 -12.43
C PRO A 738 -82.53 27.91 -13.29
N PRO A 739 -81.67 27.08 -12.69
CA PRO A 739 -81.07 25.94 -13.39
C PRO A 739 -82.14 24.87 -13.74
N PRO A 740 -81.83 23.92 -14.63
CA PRO A 740 -82.73 22.83 -14.99
C PRO A 740 -83.28 22.05 -13.78
N LYS A 741 -84.48 21.45 -13.89
CA LYS A 741 -85.13 20.70 -12.78
C LYS A 741 -84.30 19.55 -12.21
N ASN A 742 -83.35 19.01 -12.99
CA ASN A 742 -82.42 17.95 -12.62
C ASN A 742 -81.05 18.48 -12.14
N TRP A 743 -80.97 19.73 -11.69
CA TRP A 743 -79.73 20.30 -11.19
C TRP A 743 -79.23 19.51 -9.97
N ASP A 744 -77.99 19.04 -10.08
CA ASP A 744 -77.28 18.18 -9.13
C ASP A 744 -76.53 18.97 -8.05
N GLY A 745 -76.78 20.28 -7.95
CA GLY A 745 -76.10 21.16 -7.02
C GLY A 745 -74.66 21.50 -7.43
N VAL A 746 -74.24 21.10 -8.64
CA VAL A 746 -72.88 21.31 -9.15
C VAL A 746 -72.82 22.63 -9.94
N TYR A 747 -71.79 23.42 -9.69
CA TYR A 747 -71.47 24.59 -10.50
C TYR A 747 -70.52 24.22 -11.65
N GLN A 748 -70.93 24.48 -12.89
CA GLN A 748 -70.12 24.23 -14.08
C GLN A 748 -69.17 25.40 -14.32
N MET A 749 -67.86 25.16 -14.28
CA MET A 749 -66.87 26.18 -14.61
C MET A 749 -66.86 26.44 -16.12
N THR A 750 -67.16 27.67 -16.54
CA THR A 750 -67.19 28.08 -17.95
C THR A 750 -65.88 28.71 -18.42
N SER A 751 -64.97 29.04 -17.49
CA SER A 751 -63.61 29.48 -17.77
C SER A 751 -62.63 28.72 -16.88
N LYS A 752 -61.39 28.63 -17.35
CA LYS A 752 -60.26 28.23 -16.50
C LYS A 752 -60.06 29.27 -15.39
#